data_AF-A0AAQ4P3E0-F1
#
_entry.id   AF-A0AAQ4P3E0-F1
#
_cell.length_a   1.000
_cell.length_b   1.000
_cell.length_c   1.000
_cell.angle_alpha   90.00
_cell.angle_beta   90.00
_cell.angle_gamma   90.00
#
_symmetry.space_group_name_H-M   'P 1'
#
loop_
_entity.id
_entity.type
_entity.pdbx_description
1 polymer ?
#
loop_
_entity_poly.entity_id
_entity_poly.type
_entity_poly.pdbx_seq_one_letter_code
_entity_poly.pdbx_strand_id
1 'polypeptide(L)'
;MCPDQGQFSRVRRVDGRIFSFVLLFCHYLLDGFTQLVSLAVNWKGICISLLVIAVVLSLIGLSIFLLSRGEALYRSNEGQSSMKDECRMYLIGEIIFRSWDGDILKVSTHSNETELLLKNTTFSTFKATKFSISPDLNYVLLGYDVKQIFQHSFLASYLIYNLYTREVQELNPPEVSDSVLQFASWGIQGQRLVIIFVLQIYIFENNIYYQADVQSSSWRLTSSGQEGGIFNGIADWLYEEEVLHTQVAHWWSPDSSRLAYLSINDSLVPNMLLPRLTGSLYPRGKEYPYPKMGQMNPTVRLYVVTLDGSSLTTELRPPDSFKKSEYYITMVKWVAQDKLSVRWVTRAQNMSILSLCDVTTSDCTKKHVATSEKWLDRQNEEPVFAKDYTTFFITMPLRHGGRGAFNHITMISNQVNLRHLTSGSWEVSQILAYDESANSLYFLSAEEGSTHRQLYRVSTLDPFHKECLTCALFKSKCTYYDTILSPDYQHVLLNCRVSLLLALTEYKTVEMNVVLRHAMMDKRIPKWERRTVQINDFGRTYTSSSTIYLSTLFHQQLAVSDRFSLGWDSVLVSSDTVIVARLDGRGSGSQGQRILHEVHHRLGTVDVQDQVAAVEHLIRLPYIDGNRVGVYGKAYGGFISTLLLLSHSSMFRCGIAVAPITNWRLHGSAYTEKFFGSPAKEDLKYQVGTCCCENIQ
;
A
#
# COMPACT_ATOMS: atom_id res chain seq x y z
N MET A 1 0.63 28.71 -45.79
CA MET A 1 -0.45 29.70 -45.61
C MET A 1 -1.41 29.14 -44.58
N CYS A 2 -1.65 29.86 -43.48
CA CYS A 2 -2.93 29.85 -42.75
C CYS A 2 -3.88 30.87 -43.45
N PRO A 3 -5.16 31.08 -43.05
CA PRO A 3 -5.95 30.54 -41.93
C PRO A 3 -7.29 29.91 -42.43
N ASP A 4 -8.43 29.75 -41.73
CA ASP A 4 -8.87 30.09 -40.35
C ASP A 4 -10.06 29.22 -39.87
N GLN A 5 -10.42 29.36 -38.58
CA GLN A 5 -11.73 29.18 -37.92
C GLN A 5 -12.42 27.78 -37.87
N GLY A 6 -13.16 27.44 -36.80
CA GLY A 6 -13.49 28.26 -35.63
C GLY A 6 -13.97 27.48 -34.39
N GLN A 7 -13.75 28.08 -33.21
CA GLN A 7 -14.31 27.65 -31.93
C GLN A 7 -15.69 28.28 -31.71
N PHE A 8 -16.64 27.52 -31.14
CA PHE A 8 -17.79 28.10 -30.44
C PHE A 8 -17.71 27.78 -28.95
N SER A 9 -17.52 28.83 -28.15
CA SER A 9 -17.42 28.77 -26.69
C SER A 9 -18.78 28.55 -26.02
N ARG A 10 -18.86 27.67 -25.02
CA ARG A 10 -19.98 27.65 -24.05
C ARG A 10 -19.45 27.85 -22.63
N VAL A 11 -19.51 29.12 -22.19
CA VAL A 11 -19.08 29.57 -20.85
C VAL A 11 -19.97 28.96 -19.76
N ARG A 12 -19.37 28.44 -18.69
CA ARG A 12 -20.07 28.18 -17.41
C ARG A 12 -19.54 29.07 -16.29
N ARG A 13 -20.28 30.17 -16.08
CA ARG A 13 -20.63 30.81 -14.79
C ARG A 13 -19.52 30.85 -13.71
N VAL A 14 -18.78 31.97 -13.68
CA VAL A 14 -18.02 32.47 -12.52
C VAL A 14 -18.92 33.44 -11.72
N ASP A 15 -18.68 33.58 -10.41
CA ASP A 15 -19.58 34.26 -9.47
C ASP A 15 -19.96 35.71 -9.82
N GLY A 16 -21.28 35.96 -9.91
CA GLY A 16 -21.85 37.26 -10.29
C GLY A 16 -21.60 38.43 -9.32
N ARG A 17 -20.99 38.18 -8.16
CA ARG A 17 -20.62 39.23 -7.19
C ARG A 17 -19.38 40.00 -7.62
N ILE A 18 -18.41 39.35 -8.28
CA ILE A 18 -17.18 40.02 -8.75
C ILE A 18 -17.49 40.90 -9.96
N PHE A 19 -18.29 40.41 -10.90
CA PHE A 19 -18.66 41.15 -12.11
C PHE A 19 -19.45 42.44 -11.80
N SER A 20 -20.33 42.40 -10.79
CA SER A 20 -21.08 43.58 -10.33
C SER A 20 -20.15 44.66 -9.75
N PHE A 21 -19.12 44.26 -9.00
CA PHE A 21 -18.15 45.20 -8.42
C PHE A 21 -17.29 45.90 -9.49
N VAL A 22 -16.84 45.17 -10.51
CA VAL A 22 -16.05 45.73 -11.62
C VAL A 22 -16.89 46.70 -12.47
N LEU A 23 -18.16 46.38 -12.73
CA LEU A 23 -19.07 47.26 -13.47
C LEU A 23 -19.38 48.55 -12.70
N LEU A 24 -19.65 48.48 -11.39
CA LEU A 24 -19.84 49.68 -10.55
C LEU A 24 -18.59 50.56 -10.51
N PHE A 25 -17.39 49.97 -10.44
CA PHE A 25 -16.13 50.71 -10.42
C PHE A 25 -15.84 51.39 -11.78
N CYS A 26 -16.16 50.73 -12.90
CA CYS A 26 -16.08 51.35 -14.22
C CYS A 26 -17.08 52.50 -14.39
N HIS A 27 -18.31 52.37 -13.88
CA HIS A 27 -19.31 53.44 -13.99
C HIS A 27 -18.86 54.70 -13.22
N TYR A 28 -18.36 54.53 -11.99
CA TYR A 28 -17.80 55.65 -11.20
C TYR A 28 -16.62 56.35 -11.88
N LEU A 29 -15.75 55.60 -12.57
CA LEU A 29 -14.63 56.17 -13.33
C LEU A 29 -15.07 56.91 -14.60
N LEU A 30 -16.15 56.47 -15.24
CA LEU A 30 -16.73 57.13 -16.42
C LEU A 30 -17.50 58.41 -16.05
N ASP A 31 -18.35 58.36 -15.01
CA ASP A 31 -19.11 59.53 -14.55
C ASP A 31 -18.17 60.65 -14.08
N GLY A 32 -17.11 60.31 -13.33
CA GLY A 32 -16.08 61.26 -12.91
C GLY A 32 -15.29 61.91 -14.07
N PHE A 33 -15.27 61.30 -15.26
CA PHE A 33 -14.61 61.85 -16.45
C PHE A 33 -15.48 62.90 -17.16
N THR A 34 -16.81 62.77 -17.10
CA THR A 34 -17.73 63.71 -17.79
C THR A 34 -17.76 65.10 -17.15
N GLN A 35 -17.53 65.22 -15.84
CA GLN A 35 -17.49 66.51 -15.13
C GLN A 35 -16.18 67.29 -15.27
N LEU A 36 -15.12 66.69 -15.85
CA LEU A 36 -13.78 67.29 -15.91
C LEU A 36 -13.37 67.83 -17.30
N VAL A 37 -14.22 67.68 -18.32
CA VAL A 37 -13.96 68.20 -19.68
C VAL A 37 -14.70 69.51 -19.92
N SER A 38 -14.28 70.57 -19.23
CA SER A 38 -14.52 71.94 -19.70
C SER A 38 -13.29 72.83 -19.48
N LEU A 39 -12.85 73.45 -20.59
CA LEU A 39 -11.71 74.36 -20.75
C LEU A 39 -10.27 73.78 -20.63
N ALA A 40 -9.43 74.25 -21.55
CA ALA A 40 -7.98 73.98 -21.71
C ALA A 40 -7.57 72.51 -22.00
N VAL A 41 -7.48 72.16 -23.30
CA VAL A 41 -7.00 70.84 -23.77
C VAL A 41 -5.50 70.66 -23.48
N ASN A 42 -5.18 70.15 -22.29
CA ASN A 42 -3.82 69.85 -21.87
C ASN A 42 -3.40 68.46 -22.37
N TRP A 43 -2.92 68.39 -23.62
CA TRP A 43 -2.45 67.15 -24.26
C TRP A 43 -1.45 66.34 -23.43
N LYS A 44 -0.61 66.99 -22.62
CA LYS A 44 0.32 66.29 -21.70
C LYS A 44 -0.41 65.47 -20.64
N GLY A 45 -1.52 65.98 -20.11
CA GLY A 45 -2.38 65.25 -19.16
C GLY A 45 -2.99 64.00 -19.79
N ILE A 46 -3.51 64.12 -21.01
CA ILE A 46 -4.11 63.00 -21.76
C ILE A 46 -3.08 61.90 -22.03
N CYS A 47 -1.86 62.25 -22.46
CA CYS A 47 -0.78 61.28 -22.66
C CYS A 47 -0.37 60.58 -21.35
N ILE A 48 -0.31 61.31 -20.22
CA ILE A 48 0.00 60.72 -18.91
C ILE A 48 -1.12 59.75 -18.48
N SER A 49 -2.39 60.13 -18.61
CA SER A 49 -3.52 59.25 -18.28
C SER A 49 -3.54 57.97 -19.12
N LEU A 50 -3.29 58.06 -20.43
CA LEU A 50 -3.21 56.89 -21.31
C LEU A 50 -2.03 55.96 -20.94
N LEU A 51 -0.88 56.54 -20.57
CA LEU A 51 0.29 55.76 -20.14
C LEU A 51 0.02 55.03 -18.82
N VAL A 52 -0.63 55.68 -17.85
CA VAL A 52 -1.06 55.04 -16.59
C VAL A 52 -2.05 53.89 -16.86
N ILE A 53 -3.04 54.09 -17.73
CA ILE A 53 -3.99 53.04 -18.11
C ILE A 53 -3.27 51.84 -18.75
N ALA A 54 -2.31 52.07 -19.65
CA ALA A 54 -1.53 51.01 -20.27
C ALA A 54 -0.70 50.19 -19.25
N VAL A 55 -0.08 50.86 -18.27
CA VAL A 55 0.66 50.20 -17.19
C VAL A 55 -0.27 49.36 -16.30
N VAL A 56 -1.44 49.90 -15.93
CA VAL A 56 -2.42 49.17 -15.11
C VAL A 56 -2.96 47.94 -15.86
N LEU A 57 -3.29 48.06 -17.14
CA LEU A 57 -3.73 46.92 -17.96
C LEU A 57 -2.63 45.86 -18.11
N SER A 58 -1.36 46.27 -18.27
CA SER A 58 -0.22 45.34 -18.30
C SER A 58 -0.03 44.59 -16.98
N LEU A 59 -0.24 45.27 -15.84
CA LEU A 59 -0.17 44.65 -14.52
C LEU A 59 -1.33 43.66 -14.30
N ILE A 60 -2.55 44.01 -14.68
CA ILE A 60 -3.71 43.11 -14.60
C ILE A 60 -3.49 41.86 -15.49
N GLY A 61 -2.98 42.05 -16.71
CA GLY A 61 -2.63 40.95 -17.61
C GLY A 61 -1.56 40.02 -17.03
N LEU A 62 -0.52 40.60 -16.41
CA LEU A 62 0.51 39.83 -15.71
C LEU A 62 -0.04 39.06 -14.50
N SER A 63 -0.91 39.69 -13.70
CA SER A 63 -1.58 39.04 -12.57
C SER A 63 -2.46 37.87 -13.01
N ILE A 64 -3.26 38.03 -14.07
CA ILE A 64 -4.09 36.95 -14.64
C ILE A 64 -3.21 35.83 -15.18
N PHE A 65 -2.12 36.15 -15.88
CA PHE A 65 -1.18 35.15 -16.40
C PHE A 65 -0.49 34.34 -15.28
N LEU A 66 -0.05 35.01 -14.20
CA LEU A 66 0.55 34.36 -13.03
C LEU A 66 -0.47 33.50 -12.27
N LEU A 67 -1.69 33.99 -12.05
CA LEU A 67 -2.77 33.25 -11.39
C LEU A 67 -3.22 32.04 -12.20
N SER A 68 -3.39 32.18 -13.52
CA SER A 68 -3.75 31.08 -14.41
C SER A 68 -2.70 29.97 -14.45
N ARG A 69 -1.40 30.32 -14.39
CA ARG A 69 -0.31 29.35 -14.22
C ARG A 69 -0.33 28.69 -12.84
N GLY A 70 -0.71 29.42 -11.80
CA GLY A 70 -0.89 28.92 -10.44
C GLY A 70 -2.00 27.87 -10.33
N GLU A 71 -3.19 28.14 -10.89
CA GLU A 71 -4.33 27.20 -10.86
C GLU A 71 -4.05 25.91 -11.63
N ALA A 72 -3.29 25.98 -12.74
CA ALA A 72 -2.86 24.79 -13.48
C ALA A 72 -1.86 23.91 -12.69
N LEU A 73 -1.06 24.50 -11.80
CA LEU A 73 -0.13 23.79 -10.92
C LEU A 73 -0.78 23.28 -9.62
N TYR A 74 -1.80 23.98 -9.09
CA TYR A 74 -2.49 23.58 -7.85
C TYR A 74 -3.58 22.50 -8.02
N ARG A 75 -3.84 22.04 -9.25
CA ARG A 75 -4.71 20.89 -9.56
C ARG A 75 -3.95 19.61 -9.93
N SER A 76 -2.70 19.45 -9.48
CA SER A 76 -2.19 18.10 -9.24
C SER A 76 -2.86 17.56 -7.97
N ASN A 77 -3.79 16.62 -8.11
CA ASN A 77 -4.40 15.93 -6.97
C ASN A 77 -3.30 15.40 -6.04
N GLU A 78 -3.48 15.55 -4.72
CA GLU A 78 -2.74 14.80 -3.69
C GLU A 78 -3.17 13.32 -3.67
N GLY A 79 -3.12 12.67 -4.83
CA GLY A 79 -3.15 11.23 -4.97
C GLY A 79 -1.71 10.75 -4.96
N GLN A 80 -1.25 10.27 -3.80
CA GLN A 80 0.01 9.53 -3.70
C GLN A 80 -0.17 8.16 -4.39
N SER A 81 -0.29 8.15 -5.72
CA SER A 81 -0.37 6.93 -6.53
C SER A 81 0.98 6.22 -6.45
N SER A 82 1.08 5.35 -5.44
CA SER A 82 2.07 4.30 -5.43
C SER A 82 1.77 3.41 -6.62
N MET A 83 2.68 3.41 -7.60
CA MET A 83 2.64 2.62 -8.83
C MET A 83 2.53 1.09 -8.62
N LYS A 84 2.43 0.62 -7.36
CA LYS A 84 2.01 -0.74 -6.98
C LYS A 84 0.54 -1.05 -7.32
N ASP A 85 -0.35 -0.05 -7.33
CA ASP A 85 -1.80 -0.29 -7.36
C ASP A 85 -2.42 -0.46 -8.76
N GLU A 86 -1.74 -0.03 -9.82
CA GLU A 86 -2.34 0.10 -11.17
C GLU A 86 -1.84 -0.95 -12.20
N CYS A 87 -0.90 -1.80 -11.81
CA CYS A 87 -0.46 -2.95 -12.60
C CYS A 87 -1.02 -4.26 -12.02
N ARG A 88 -2.31 -4.54 -12.28
CA ARG A 88 -2.89 -5.88 -12.08
C ARG A 88 -2.48 -6.79 -13.23
N MET A 89 -1.32 -7.41 -13.10
CA MET A 89 -0.66 -8.17 -14.17
C MET A 89 -1.02 -9.65 -14.09
N TYR A 90 -1.99 -10.07 -14.89
CA TYR A 90 -2.32 -11.48 -15.10
C TYR A 90 -1.32 -12.09 -16.08
N LEU A 91 -0.22 -12.69 -15.60
CA LEU A 91 0.64 -13.53 -16.44
C LEU A 91 -0.08 -14.85 -16.74
N ILE A 92 -0.84 -14.92 -17.83
CA ILE A 92 -1.39 -16.17 -18.38
C ILE A 92 -1.06 -16.20 -19.88
N GLY A 93 0.22 -16.35 -20.24
CA GLY A 93 0.72 -16.21 -21.62
C GLY A 93 0.67 -14.79 -22.21
N GLU A 94 0.03 -13.87 -21.51
CA GLU A 94 -0.08 -12.46 -21.87
C GLU A 94 0.29 -11.57 -20.68
N ILE A 95 0.64 -10.31 -20.94
CA ILE A 95 0.98 -9.31 -19.94
C ILE A 95 0.12 -8.08 -20.17
N ILE A 96 -0.67 -7.72 -19.17
CA ILE A 96 -1.51 -6.52 -19.20
C ILE A 96 -0.90 -5.47 -18.29
N PHE A 97 -0.72 -4.24 -18.79
CA PHE A 97 -0.24 -3.12 -18.00
C PHE A 97 -0.87 -1.80 -18.47
N ARG A 98 -0.87 -0.80 -17.58
CA ARG A 98 -1.21 0.58 -17.92
C ARG A 98 0.05 1.31 -18.37
N SER A 99 0.03 1.88 -19.57
CA SER A 99 1.12 2.71 -20.09
C SER A 99 1.17 4.07 -19.40
N TRP A 100 2.28 4.80 -19.56
CA TRP A 100 2.43 6.16 -19.06
C TRP A 100 1.42 7.16 -19.66
N ASP A 101 0.96 6.92 -20.90
CA ASP A 101 -0.12 7.67 -21.57
C ASP A 101 -1.50 7.40 -20.95
N GLY A 102 -1.61 6.41 -20.05
CA GLY A 102 -2.82 5.99 -19.36
C GLY A 102 -3.64 4.92 -20.09
N ASP A 103 -3.22 4.51 -21.29
CA ASP A 103 -3.82 3.43 -22.09
C ASP A 103 -3.54 2.05 -21.44
N ILE A 104 -4.49 1.12 -21.52
CA ILE A 104 -4.28 -0.28 -21.18
C ILE A 104 -3.75 -1.02 -22.41
N LEU A 105 -2.57 -1.63 -22.26
CA LEU A 105 -1.93 -2.45 -23.28
C LEU A 105 -1.83 -3.91 -22.84
N LYS A 106 -1.96 -4.81 -23.80
CA LYS A 106 -1.79 -6.26 -23.68
C LYS A 106 -0.60 -6.68 -24.54
N VAL A 107 0.33 -7.47 -23.99
CA VAL A 107 1.53 -7.95 -24.68
C VAL A 107 1.54 -9.46 -24.65
N SER A 108 1.57 -10.13 -25.80
CA SER A 108 1.79 -11.59 -25.84
C SER A 108 3.23 -11.90 -25.42
N THR A 109 3.43 -12.88 -24.54
CA THR A 109 4.78 -13.36 -24.20
C THR A 109 5.42 -14.17 -25.33
N HIS A 110 4.61 -14.71 -26.25
CA HIS A 110 5.07 -15.55 -27.36
C HIS A 110 5.27 -14.78 -28.67
N SER A 111 4.26 -14.03 -29.16
CA SER A 111 4.37 -13.31 -30.44
C SER A 111 5.08 -11.96 -30.30
N ASN A 112 5.29 -11.48 -29.07
CA ASN A 112 5.79 -10.14 -28.74
C ASN A 112 4.92 -8.96 -29.20
N GLU A 113 3.78 -9.22 -29.85
CA GLU A 113 2.82 -8.21 -30.29
C GLU A 113 2.19 -7.48 -29.11
N THR A 114 1.87 -6.20 -29.33
CA THR A 114 1.23 -5.33 -28.33
C THR A 114 -0.11 -4.87 -28.88
N GLU A 115 -1.18 -5.24 -28.18
CA GLU A 115 -2.57 -4.91 -28.49
C GLU A 115 -3.07 -3.81 -27.54
N LEU A 116 -3.85 -2.87 -28.05
CA LEU A 116 -4.48 -1.81 -27.27
C LEU A 116 -5.88 -2.26 -26.81
N LEU A 117 -6.05 -2.51 -25.51
CA LEU A 117 -7.35 -2.90 -24.95
C LEU A 117 -8.24 -1.68 -24.70
N LEU A 118 -7.73 -0.65 -24.03
CA LEU A 118 -8.54 0.50 -23.63
C LEU A 118 -7.75 1.80 -23.66
N LYS A 119 -8.34 2.84 -24.26
CA LYS A 119 -7.73 4.18 -24.32
C LYS A 119 -7.98 4.99 -23.05
N ASN A 120 -7.02 5.84 -22.67
CA ASN A 120 -7.13 6.82 -21.60
C ASN A 120 -8.32 7.78 -21.81
N THR A 121 -8.72 8.02 -23.06
CA THR A 121 -9.94 8.77 -23.40
C THR A 121 -11.20 8.19 -22.75
N THR A 122 -11.29 6.85 -22.62
CA THR A 122 -12.43 6.19 -21.96
C THR A 122 -12.44 6.48 -20.45
N PHE A 123 -11.28 6.43 -19.80
CA PHE A 123 -11.14 6.81 -18.39
C PHE A 123 -11.54 8.26 -18.15
N SER A 124 -11.10 9.19 -19.01
CA SER A 124 -11.48 10.61 -18.90
C SER A 124 -12.98 10.86 -19.16
N THR A 125 -13.60 10.08 -20.06
CA THR A 125 -15.03 10.16 -20.39
C THR A 125 -15.88 9.76 -19.18
N PHE A 126 -15.57 8.64 -18.54
CA PHE A 126 -16.31 8.12 -17.38
C PHE A 126 -15.76 8.60 -16.02
N LYS A 127 -14.71 9.44 -16.03
CA LYS A 127 -13.95 9.86 -14.83
C LYS A 127 -13.50 8.68 -13.95
N ALA A 128 -13.21 7.55 -14.57
CA ALA A 128 -12.79 6.34 -13.89
C ALA A 128 -11.34 6.50 -13.39
N THR A 129 -11.11 6.20 -12.11
CA THR A 129 -9.79 6.28 -11.47
C THR A 129 -9.24 4.91 -11.07
N LYS A 130 -10.10 3.92 -10.86
CA LYS A 130 -9.73 2.51 -10.64
C LYS A 130 -10.26 1.66 -11.79
N PHE A 131 -9.59 0.54 -12.09
CA PHE A 131 -10.08 -0.43 -13.06
C PHE A 131 -9.67 -1.86 -12.70
N SER A 132 -10.35 -2.84 -13.28
CA SER A 132 -9.93 -4.25 -13.31
C SER A 132 -10.45 -4.90 -14.59
N ILE A 133 -9.67 -5.76 -15.23
CA ILE A 133 -10.06 -6.46 -16.46
C ILE A 133 -10.58 -7.86 -16.11
N SER A 134 -11.60 -8.35 -16.81
CA SER A 134 -12.16 -9.67 -16.61
C SER A 134 -11.18 -10.78 -17.04
N PRO A 135 -11.21 -11.97 -16.42
CA PRO A 135 -10.29 -13.07 -16.78
C PRO A 135 -10.39 -13.53 -18.24
N ASP A 136 -11.57 -13.36 -18.85
CA ASP A 136 -11.86 -13.69 -20.25
C ASP A 136 -11.49 -12.56 -21.24
N LEU A 137 -10.96 -11.44 -20.75
CA LEU A 137 -10.56 -10.25 -21.52
C LEU A 137 -11.68 -9.60 -22.35
N ASN A 138 -12.94 -9.86 -22.02
CA ASN A 138 -14.09 -9.32 -22.74
C ASN A 138 -14.64 -8.02 -22.10
N TYR A 139 -14.36 -7.77 -20.82
CA TYR A 139 -14.92 -6.66 -20.05
C TYR A 139 -13.87 -5.93 -19.19
N VAL A 140 -14.14 -4.65 -18.91
CA VAL A 140 -13.39 -3.84 -17.95
C VAL A 140 -14.34 -3.25 -16.93
N LEU A 141 -14.08 -3.54 -15.66
CA LEU A 141 -14.74 -2.93 -14.51
C LEU A 141 -14.05 -1.60 -14.23
N LEU A 142 -14.79 -0.49 -14.28
CA LEU A 142 -14.31 0.87 -14.09
C LEU A 142 -14.93 1.46 -12.81
N GLY A 143 -14.09 1.86 -11.86
CA GLY A 143 -14.50 2.53 -10.62
C GLY A 143 -14.37 4.05 -10.72
N TYR A 144 -15.45 4.77 -10.43
CA TYR A 144 -15.55 6.22 -10.42
C TYR A 144 -16.16 6.75 -9.12
N ASP A 145 -16.12 8.07 -8.90
CA ASP A 145 -16.49 8.75 -7.64
C ASP A 145 -15.84 8.12 -6.38
N VAL A 146 -14.58 7.73 -6.52
CA VAL A 146 -13.82 7.01 -5.49
C VAL A 146 -13.60 7.88 -4.25
N LYS A 147 -14.09 7.39 -3.10
CA LYS A 147 -13.98 8.02 -1.78
C LYS A 147 -13.22 7.08 -0.85
N GLN A 148 -11.98 7.45 -0.52
CA GLN A 148 -11.15 6.68 0.40
C GLN A 148 -11.79 6.56 1.79
N ILE A 149 -11.71 5.38 2.42
CA ILE A 149 -12.17 5.14 3.79
C ILE A 149 -10.97 5.03 4.74
N PHE A 150 -10.11 4.03 4.53
CA PHE A 150 -8.90 3.76 5.31
C PHE A 150 -7.68 3.65 4.36
N GLN A 151 -6.64 2.84 4.62
CA GLN A 151 -5.46 2.75 3.76
C GLN A 151 -5.71 2.05 2.42
N HIS A 152 -6.52 0.99 2.41
CA HIS A 152 -6.79 0.14 1.25
C HIS A 152 -8.27 0.20 0.80
N SER A 153 -9.20 0.44 1.71
CA SER A 153 -10.64 0.50 1.44
C SER A 153 -11.09 1.85 0.90
N PHE A 154 -12.01 1.78 -0.06
CA PHE A 154 -12.62 2.93 -0.70
C PHE A 154 -14.05 2.58 -1.12
N LEU A 155 -14.93 3.57 -1.07
CA LEU A 155 -16.24 3.49 -1.72
C LEU A 155 -16.10 3.93 -3.18
N ALA A 156 -16.81 3.28 -4.11
CA ALA A 156 -16.86 3.71 -5.51
C ALA A 156 -18.19 3.30 -6.17
N SER A 157 -18.59 4.05 -7.20
CA SER A 157 -19.61 3.62 -8.14
C SER A 157 -18.91 2.90 -9.31
N TYR A 158 -19.56 1.90 -9.89
CA TYR A 158 -18.91 0.97 -10.81
C TYR A 158 -19.65 0.84 -12.15
N LEU A 159 -18.87 0.78 -13.23
CA LEU A 159 -19.34 0.56 -14.60
C LEU A 159 -18.65 -0.68 -15.18
N ILE A 160 -19.39 -1.47 -15.94
CA ILE A 160 -18.88 -2.59 -16.74
C ILE A 160 -18.83 -2.12 -18.19
N TYR A 161 -17.63 -2.03 -18.75
CA TYR A 161 -17.38 -1.65 -20.14
C TYR A 161 -17.09 -2.90 -20.98
N ASN A 162 -17.86 -3.14 -22.04
CA ASN A 162 -17.60 -4.24 -22.98
C ASN A 162 -16.52 -3.83 -23.99
N LEU A 163 -15.45 -4.62 -24.14
CA LEU A 163 -14.30 -4.26 -24.99
C LEU A 163 -14.62 -4.30 -26.50
N TYR A 164 -15.56 -5.13 -26.93
CA TYR A 164 -15.94 -5.26 -28.35
C TYR A 164 -17.09 -4.32 -28.73
N THR A 165 -18.21 -4.37 -28.02
CA THR A 165 -19.41 -3.57 -28.35
C THR A 165 -19.27 -2.11 -27.92
N ARG A 166 -18.37 -1.83 -26.95
CA ARG A 166 -18.18 -0.52 -26.30
C ARG A 166 -19.40 -0.02 -25.52
N GLU A 167 -20.34 -0.93 -25.26
CA GLU A 167 -21.49 -0.68 -24.39
C GLU A 167 -21.02 -0.61 -22.93
N VAL A 168 -21.78 0.14 -22.14
CA VAL A 168 -21.51 0.36 -20.72
C VAL A 168 -22.76 0.09 -19.92
N GLN A 169 -22.62 -0.75 -18.90
CA GLN A 169 -23.66 -1.13 -17.96
C GLN A 169 -23.24 -0.68 -16.54
N GLU A 170 -24.16 -0.13 -15.77
CA GLU A 170 -23.90 0.16 -14.36
C GLU A 170 -23.96 -1.13 -13.53
N LEU A 171 -23.00 -1.30 -12.61
CA LEU A 171 -23.05 -2.36 -11.61
C LEU A 171 -23.80 -1.85 -10.38
N ASN A 172 -25.06 -2.25 -10.25
CA ASN A 172 -25.93 -1.88 -9.14
C ASN A 172 -26.51 -3.13 -8.43
N PRO A 173 -26.78 -3.07 -7.11
CA PRO A 173 -27.57 -4.08 -6.40
C PRO A 173 -28.99 -4.21 -6.97
N PRO A 174 -29.65 -5.37 -6.80
CA PRO A 174 -31.07 -5.49 -7.12
C PRO A 174 -31.89 -4.39 -6.43
N GLU A 175 -32.84 -3.81 -7.16
CA GLU A 175 -33.75 -2.76 -6.68
C GLU A 175 -33.11 -1.40 -6.32
N VAL A 176 -31.79 -1.23 -6.52
CA VAL A 176 -31.06 0.02 -6.26
C VAL A 176 -30.56 0.63 -7.57
N SER A 177 -30.62 1.96 -7.70
CA SER A 177 -29.99 2.74 -8.78
C SER A 177 -28.92 3.68 -8.22
N ASP A 178 -27.99 4.14 -9.06
CA ASP A 178 -26.91 5.07 -8.68
C ASP A 178 -26.11 4.62 -7.43
N SER A 179 -25.82 3.31 -7.35
CA SER A 179 -25.27 2.72 -6.13
C SER A 179 -23.81 3.10 -5.87
N VAL A 180 -23.43 3.03 -4.59
CA VAL A 180 -22.05 3.18 -4.13
C VAL A 180 -21.67 1.88 -3.43
N LEU A 181 -20.68 1.18 -3.97
CA LEU A 181 -20.25 -0.13 -3.50
C LEU A 181 -18.98 0.00 -2.64
N GLN A 182 -18.83 -0.90 -1.68
CA GLN A 182 -17.68 -0.95 -0.78
C GLN A 182 -16.49 -1.70 -1.38
N PHE A 183 -16.79 -2.61 -2.30
CA PHE A 183 -15.82 -3.38 -3.07
C PHE A 183 -16.49 -3.93 -4.32
N ALA A 184 -15.75 -4.05 -5.42
CA ALA A 184 -16.12 -4.91 -6.54
C ALA A 184 -14.87 -5.47 -7.23
N SER A 185 -14.93 -6.75 -7.61
CA SER A 185 -13.91 -7.40 -8.44
C SER A 185 -14.48 -8.55 -9.26
N TRP A 186 -13.73 -8.92 -10.29
CA TRP A 186 -13.92 -10.19 -10.97
C TRP A 186 -13.49 -11.38 -10.09
N GLY A 187 -14.06 -12.54 -10.35
CA GLY A 187 -13.57 -13.83 -9.86
C GLY A 187 -12.41 -14.37 -10.67
N ILE A 188 -12.05 -15.63 -10.44
CA ILE A 188 -10.95 -16.33 -11.11
C ILE A 188 -11.51 -17.30 -12.16
N GLN A 189 -10.79 -17.59 -13.24
CA GLN A 189 -11.12 -18.69 -14.15
C GLN A 189 -10.26 -19.92 -13.82
N GLY A 190 -10.90 -21.06 -13.54
CA GLY A 190 -10.20 -22.34 -13.37
C GLY A 190 -9.81 -22.99 -14.70
N GLN A 191 -8.84 -23.92 -14.67
CA GLN A 191 -8.34 -24.64 -15.85
C GLN A 191 -9.33 -25.68 -16.42
N ARG A 192 -10.47 -25.24 -16.94
CA ARG A 192 -11.33 -26.04 -17.83
C ARG A 192 -11.57 -25.30 -19.14
N LEU A 193 -11.04 -25.88 -20.21
CA LEU A 193 -11.41 -25.53 -21.57
C LEU A 193 -12.94 -25.64 -21.71
N VAL A 194 -13.55 -24.57 -22.23
CA VAL A 194 -15.01 -24.42 -22.42
C VAL A 194 -15.80 -24.37 -21.11
N ILE A 195 -15.86 -23.17 -20.51
CA ILE A 195 -17.08 -22.52 -19.99
C ILE A 195 -16.73 -21.04 -19.75
N ILE A 196 -17.55 -20.13 -20.28
CA ILE A 196 -17.38 -18.67 -20.16
C ILE A 196 -18.40 -18.19 -19.12
N PHE A 197 -17.91 -17.79 -17.94
CA PHE A 197 -18.72 -17.09 -16.95
C PHE A 197 -17.90 -15.97 -16.33
N VAL A 198 -18.39 -14.74 -16.50
CA VAL A 198 -17.76 -13.53 -15.98
C VAL A 198 -18.23 -13.32 -14.55
N LEU A 199 -17.64 -14.10 -13.65
CA LEU A 199 -17.96 -14.05 -12.23
C LEU A 199 -17.61 -12.68 -11.65
N GLN A 200 -18.59 -12.01 -11.04
CA GLN A 200 -18.40 -10.78 -10.29
C GLN A 200 -18.76 -10.99 -8.83
N ILE A 201 -18.02 -10.31 -7.96
CA ILE A 201 -18.43 -10.12 -6.58
C ILE A 201 -18.41 -8.62 -6.28
N TYR A 202 -19.41 -8.17 -5.54
CA TYR A 202 -19.42 -6.83 -4.98
C TYR A 202 -20.04 -6.84 -3.60
N ILE A 203 -19.69 -5.83 -2.80
CA ILE A 203 -20.10 -5.72 -1.41
C ILE A 203 -20.84 -4.41 -1.21
N PHE A 204 -22.05 -4.54 -0.67
CA PHE A 204 -23.00 -3.45 -0.43
C PHE A 204 -23.69 -3.68 0.92
N GLU A 205 -23.78 -2.63 1.75
CA GLU A 205 -24.31 -2.72 3.13
C GLU A 205 -23.70 -3.88 3.94
N ASN A 206 -22.37 -4.05 3.85
CA ASN A 206 -21.61 -5.13 4.47
C ASN A 206 -22.05 -6.56 4.08
N ASN A 207 -22.81 -6.70 3.00
CA ASN A 207 -23.28 -7.98 2.47
C ASN A 207 -22.64 -8.31 1.13
N ILE A 208 -22.33 -9.60 0.93
CA ILE A 208 -21.69 -10.12 -0.27
C ILE A 208 -22.77 -10.42 -1.32
N TYR A 209 -22.61 -9.86 -2.50
CA TYR A 209 -23.41 -10.15 -3.68
C TYR A 209 -22.53 -10.77 -4.77
N TYR A 210 -23.08 -11.77 -5.47
CA TYR A 210 -22.41 -12.53 -6.51
C TYR A 210 -23.22 -12.48 -7.81
N GLN A 211 -22.54 -12.30 -8.93
CA GLN A 211 -23.12 -12.32 -10.27
C GLN A 211 -22.39 -13.40 -11.09
N ALA A 212 -23.13 -14.36 -11.63
CA ALA A 212 -22.55 -15.46 -12.42
C ALA A 212 -22.10 -15.01 -13.83
N ASP A 213 -22.74 -13.99 -14.37
CA ASP A 213 -22.38 -13.34 -15.63
C ASP A 213 -22.92 -11.89 -15.64
N VAL A 214 -22.35 -11.02 -16.48
CA VAL A 214 -22.72 -9.60 -16.62
C VAL A 214 -24.22 -9.41 -16.88
N GLN A 215 -24.86 -10.35 -17.57
CA GLN A 215 -26.30 -10.34 -17.89
C GLN A 215 -27.19 -11.00 -16.83
N SER A 216 -26.61 -11.72 -15.86
CA SER A 216 -27.38 -12.42 -14.83
C SER A 216 -27.78 -11.49 -13.68
N SER A 217 -28.93 -11.76 -13.03
CA SER A 217 -29.31 -11.07 -11.79
C SER A 217 -28.35 -11.43 -10.64
N SER A 218 -27.94 -10.45 -9.85
CA SER A 218 -27.09 -10.67 -8.68
C SER A 218 -27.79 -11.46 -7.56
N TRP A 219 -27.07 -12.41 -6.96
CA TRP A 219 -27.51 -13.19 -5.81
C TRP A 219 -26.87 -12.65 -4.53
N ARG A 220 -27.68 -12.41 -3.49
CA ARG A 220 -27.19 -12.00 -2.17
C ARG A 220 -26.76 -13.23 -1.37
N LEU A 221 -25.46 -13.43 -1.19
CA LEU A 221 -24.89 -14.59 -0.48
C LEU A 221 -24.97 -14.45 1.05
N THR A 222 -24.94 -13.23 1.58
CA THR A 222 -25.05 -12.97 3.03
C THR A 222 -26.17 -11.99 3.34
N SER A 223 -26.81 -12.15 4.50
CA SER A 223 -27.81 -11.20 5.02
C SER A 223 -27.53 -10.72 6.45
N SER A 224 -26.36 -11.07 7.00
CA SER A 224 -25.91 -10.69 8.34
C SER A 224 -25.17 -9.35 8.40
N GLY A 225 -24.86 -8.73 7.26
CA GLY A 225 -24.15 -7.46 7.19
C GLY A 225 -24.94 -6.34 7.86
N GLN A 226 -24.26 -5.59 8.71
CA GLN A 226 -24.81 -4.44 9.44
C GLN A 226 -23.76 -3.33 9.45
N GLU A 227 -24.12 -2.14 8.99
CA GLU A 227 -23.21 -0.98 9.00
C GLU A 227 -22.66 -0.71 10.40
N GLY A 228 -21.33 -0.61 10.51
CA GLY A 228 -20.64 -0.36 11.78
C GLY A 228 -20.75 -1.48 12.83
N GLY A 229 -21.23 -2.68 12.46
CA GLY A 229 -21.40 -3.79 13.40
C GLY A 229 -20.94 -5.15 12.89
N ILE A 230 -21.33 -5.55 11.67
CA ILE A 230 -20.94 -6.84 11.08
C ILE A 230 -20.51 -6.64 9.63
N PHE A 231 -19.30 -7.09 9.31
CA PHE A 231 -18.67 -7.00 7.99
C PHE A 231 -18.51 -8.42 7.40
N ASN A 232 -18.93 -8.65 6.15
CA ASN A 232 -18.73 -9.93 5.46
C ASN A 232 -17.89 -9.73 4.20
N GLY A 233 -16.78 -10.46 4.09
CA GLY A 233 -15.92 -10.45 2.90
C GLY A 233 -15.03 -9.20 2.73
N ILE A 234 -15.24 -8.16 3.53
CA ILE A 234 -14.35 -7.02 3.72
C ILE A 234 -13.84 -6.96 5.15
N ALA A 235 -12.66 -6.39 5.32
CA ALA A 235 -12.06 -6.14 6.62
C ALA A 235 -12.75 -4.96 7.36
N ASP A 236 -12.77 -5.02 8.69
CA ASP A 236 -12.96 -3.83 9.54
C ASP A 236 -11.64 -3.02 9.62
N TRP A 237 -11.63 -1.94 10.41
CA TRP A 237 -10.41 -1.13 10.58
C TRP A 237 -9.23 -1.93 11.15
N LEU A 238 -9.46 -2.78 12.16
CA LEU A 238 -8.40 -3.57 12.78
C LEU A 238 -7.86 -4.61 11.80
N TYR A 239 -8.74 -5.33 11.09
CA TYR A 239 -8.28 -6.31 10.13
C TYR A 239 -7.59 -5.66 8.93
N GLU A 240 -8.06 -4.51 8.44
CA GLU A 240 -7.48 -3.85 7.28
C GLU A 240 -6.08 -3.32 7.57
N GLU A 241 -5.89 -2.58 8.67
CA GLU A 241 -4.64 -1.88 8.95
C GLU A 241 -3.60 -2.78 9.63
N GLU A 242 -4.02 -3.66 10.55
CA GLU A 242 -3.10 -4.33 11.50
C GLU A 242 -3.03 -5.86 11.39
N VAL A 243 -4.06 -6.55 10.86
CA VAL A 243 -4.10 -8.02 10.84
C VAL A 243 -3.88 -8.61 9.45
N LEU A 244 -4.52 -8.08 8.40
CA LEU A 244 -4.46 -8.58 7.01
C LEU A 244 -3.67 -7.66 6.07
N HIS A 245 -3.56 -6.37 6.38
CA HIS A 245 -2.95 -5.35 5.50
C HIS A 245 -3.62 -5.28 4.10
N THR A 246 -4.95 -5.50 4.07
CA THR A 246 -5.79 -5.40 2.87
C THR A 246 -7.26 -5.27 3.28
N GLN A 247 -8.07 -4.58 2.46
CA GLN A 247 -9.53 -4.54 2.62
C GLN A 247 -10.22 -5.87 2.27
N VAL A 248 -9.54 -6.75 1.53
CA VAL A 248 -10.12 -8.00 1.01
C VAL A 248 -10.06 -9.10 2.07
N ALA A 249 -11.24 -9.52 2.55
CA ALA A 249 -11.40 -10.62 3.49
C ALA A 249 -12.20 -11.79 2.89
N HIS A 250 -12.07 -12.01 1.58
CA HIS A 250 -12.64 -13.13 0.85
C HIS A 250 -11.67 -13.70 -0.19
N TRP A 251 -11.80 -15.00 -0.49
CA TRP A 251 -10.89 -15.76 -1.34
C TRP A 251 -11.67 -16.76 -2.19
N TRP A 252 -11.46 -16.74 -3.49
CA TRP A 252 -12.06 -17.67 -4.46
C TRP A 252 -11.32 -19.00 -4.48
N SER A 253 -12.06 -20.12 -4.60
CA SER A 253 -11.44 -21.42 -4.86
C SER A 253 -10.78 -21.45 -6.25
N PRO A 254 -9.80 -22.34 -6.52
CA PRO A 254 -9.04 -22.35 -7.78
C PRO A 254 -9.89 -22.69 -9.03
N ASP A 255 -11.09 -23.22 -8.82
CA ASP A 255 -12.11 -23.51 -9.83
C ASP A 255 -13.30 -22.54 -9.78
N SER A 256 -13.29 -21.57 -8.86
CA SER A 256 -14.37 -20.63 -8.55
C SER A 256 -15.75 -21.24 -8.27
N SER A 257 -15.81 -22.51 -7.85
CA SER A 257 -17.07 -23.13 -7.38
C SER A 257 -17.45 -22.72 -5.95
N ARG A 258 -16.48 -22.16 -5.19
CA ARG A 258 -16.65 -21.78 -3.78
C ARG A 258 -15.98 -20.44 -3.48
N LEU A 259 -16.51 -19.76 -2.47
CA LEU A 259 -15.94 -18.54 -1.91
C LEU A 259 -15.74 -18.71 -0.40
N ALA A 260 -14.51 -18.57 0.07
CA ALA A 260 -14.22 -18.41 1.49
C ALA A 260 -14.30 -16.92 1.86
N TYR A 261 -14.87 -16.57 3.01
CA TYR A 261 -14.94 -15.19 3.49
C TYR A 261 -14.92 -15.10 5.02
N LEU A 262 -14.36 -14.01 5.54
CA LEU A 262 -14.50 -13.68 6.96
C LEU A 262 -15.82 -12.96 7.21
N SER A 263 -16.50 -13.35 8.28
CA SER A 263 -17.51 -12.54 8.95
C SER A 263 -16.87 -11.97 10.22
N ILE A 264 -16.71 -10.65 10.25
CA ILE A 264 -16.09 -9.89 11.33
C ILE A 264 -17.22 -9.16 12.06
N ASN A 265 -17.33 -9.37 13.38
CA ASN A 265 -18.37 -8.81 14.20
C ASN A 265 -17.78 -7.92 15.31
N ASP A 266 -18.02 -6.62 15.14
CA ASP A 266 -17.61 -5.50 15.97
C ASP A 266 -18.71 -5.03 16.94
N SER A 267 -19.83 -5.74 17.07
CA SER A 267 -20.98 -5.30 17.90
C SER A 267 -20.67 -5.05 19.38
N LEU A 268 -19.51 -5.52 19.88
CA LEU A 268 -19.01 -5.30 21.24
C LEU A 268 -17.74 -4.41 21.29
N VAL A 269 -17.26 -3.95 20.14
CA VAL A 269 -16.03 -3.16 20.02
C VAL A 269 -16.37 -1.68 20.25
N PRO A 270 -15.60 -0.96 21.10
CA PRO A 270 -15.85 0.46 21.32
C PRO A 270 -15.69 1.30 20.04
N ASN A 271 -16.64 2.21 19.80
CA ASN A 271 -16.56 3.17 18.70
C ASN A 271 -15.61 4.34 19.02
N MET A 272 -14.93 4.83 17.99
CA MET A 272 -14.17 6.08 17.98
C MET A 272 -14.85 7.10 17.07
N LEU A 273 -15.05 8.32 17.56
CA LEU A 273 -15.64 9.42 16.79
C LEU A 273 -14.54 10.19 16.04
N LEU A 274 -14.66 10.26 14.70
CA LEU A 274 -13.92 11.17 13.85
C LEU A 274 -14.74 12.45 13.64
N PRO A 275 -14.38 13.59 14.25
CA PRO A 275 -15.09 14.84 14.04
C PRO A 275 -14.86 15.33 12.60
N ARG A 276 -15.96 15.70 11.93
CA ARG A 276 -15.93 16.40 10.65
C ARG A 276 -16.35 17.83 10.90
N LEU A 277 -15.51 18.80 10.51
CA LEU A 277 -15.77 20.24 10.68
C LEU A 277 -16.14 20.96 9.37
N THR A 278 -16.17 20.23 8.26
CA THR A 278 -16.43 20.72 6.90
C THR A 278 -17.61 19.99 6.25
N GLY A 279 -18.22 20.59 5.22
CA GLY A 279 -19.35 20.01 4.49
C GLY A 279 -20.66 20.76 4.72
N SER A 280 -21.66 20.09 5.30
CA SER A 280 -23.00 20.65 5.57
C SER A 280 -22.99 21.75 6.65
N LEU A 281 -24.03 22.59 6.68
CA LEU A 281 -24.25 23.62 7.71
C LEU A 281 -24.16 23.07 9.14
N TYR A 282 -24.63 21.84 9.33
CA TYR A 282 -24.40 21.03 10.51
C TYR A 282 -23.54 19.83 10.10
N PRO A 283 -22.21 19.90 10.24
CA PRO A 283 -21.34 18.77 9.99
C PRO A 283 -21.65 17.62 10.95
N ARG A 284 -21.66 16.39 10.44
CA ARG A 284 -21.73 15.17 11.26
C ARG A 284 -20.41 14.42 11.14
N GLY A 285 -19.85 14.06 12.30
CA GLY A 285 -18.70 13.16 12.39
C GLY A 285 -19.05 11.74 11.94
N LYS A 286 -18.02 10.89 11.81
CA LYS A 286 -18.18 9.46 11.55
C LYS A 286 -17.74 8.68 12.79
N GLU A 287 -18.60 7.81 13.30
CA GLU A 287 -18.19 6.79 14.28
C GLU A 287 -17.78 5.51 13.54
N TYR A 288 -16.81 4.79 14.09
CA TYR A 288 -16.40 3.48 13.60
C TYR A 288 -15.80 2.64 14.74
N PRO A 289 -15.92 1.30 14.70
CA PRO A 289 -15.26 0.42 15.65
C PRO A 289 -13.74 0.60 15.65
N TYR A 290 -13.15 0.80 16.83
CA TYR A 290 -11.72 0.98 16.98
C TYR A 290 -11.26 0.44 18.34
N PRO A 291 -10.78 -0.82 18.41
CA PRO A 291 -10.34 -1.41 19.65
C PRO A 291 -8.97 -0.85 20.03
N LYS A 292 -8.95 0.06 21.01
CA LYS A 292 -7.72 0.48 21.72
C LYS A 292 -7.15 -0.70 22.52
N MET A 293 -5.87 -0.62 22.90
CA MET A 293 -5.25 -1.63 23.77
C MET A 293 -6.13 -2.05 24.97
N GLY A 294 -6.18 -3.35 25.25
CA GLY A 294 -6.95 -3.93 26.33
C GLY A 294 -8.48 -3.91 26.17
N GLN A 295 -9.02 -3.28 25.12
CA GLN A 295 -10.47 -3.30 24.84
C GLN A 295 -10.91 -4.64 24.22
N MET A 296 -12.22 -4.83 24.07
CA MET A 296 -12.76 -5.96 23.31
C MET A 296 -12.39 -5.81 21.83
N ASN A 297 -11.93 -6.90 21.22
CA ASN A 297 -11.59 -6.98 19.81
C ASN A 297 -12.76 -7.54 18.97
N PRO A 298 -12.78 -7.32 17.65
CA PRO A 298 -13.70 -8.00 16.74
C PRO A 298 -13.68 -9.51 16.93
N THR A 299 -14.87 -10.11 16.96
CA THR A 299 -15.00 -11.57 16.87
C THR A 299 -15.05 -11.99 15.40
N VAL A 300 -14.15 -12.90 15.00
CA VAL A 300 -14.03 -13.35 13.61
C VAL A 300 -14.56 -14.77 13.44
N ARG A 301 -15.18 -15.06 12.30
CA ARG A 301 -15.50 -16.41 11.84
C ARG A 301 -15.18 -16.56 10.36
N LEU A 302 -14.75 -17.75 9.96
CA LEU A 302 -14.45 -18.09 8.58
C LEU A 302 -15.55 -18.98 8.01
N TYR A 303 -16.21 -18.49 6.97
CA TYR A 303 -17.27 -19.19 6.27
C TYR A 303 -16.84 -19.55 4.85
N VAL A 304 -17.38 -20.62 4.31
CA VAL A 304 -17.24 -21.00 2.90
C VAL A 304 -18.62 -21.25 2.31
N VAL A 305 -18.95 -20.53 1.24
CA VAL A 305 -20.22 -20.65 0.52
C VAL A 305 -20.00 -21.29 -0.86
N THR A 306 -20.89 -22.21 -1.23
CA THR A 306 -20.91 -22.84 -2.57
C THR A 306 -21.70 -21.98 -3.55
N LEU A 307 -21.18 -21.81 -4.77
CA LEU A 307 -21.72 -20.91 -5.80
C LEU A 307 -22.54 -21.64 -6.89
N ASP A 308 -23.00 -22.85 -6.60
CA ASP A 308 -23.81 -23.72 -7.46
C ASP A 308 -25.32 -23.37 -7.47
N GLY A 309 -25.70 -22.27 -6.83
CA GLY A 309 -27.09 -21.87 -6.59
C GLY A 309 -27.72 -22.45 -5.31
N SER A 310 -27.08 -23.40 -4.63
CA SER A 310 -27.54 -23.86 -3.31
C SER A 310 -27.29 -22.83 -2.20
N SER A 311 -26.27 -21.98 -2.38
CA SER A 311 -25.75 -21.04 -1.38
C SER A 311 -25.44 -21.70 -0.01
N LEU A 312 -25.15 -23.01 -0.01
CA LEU A 312 -24.80 -23.73 1.22
C LEU A 312 -23.53 -23.13 1.82
N THR A 313 -23.64 -22.71 3.09
CA THR A 313 -22.57 -22.01 3.82
C THR A 313 -22.09 -22.85 5.00
N THR A 314 -20.79 -23.16 5.02
CA THR A 314 -20.12 -23.98 6.05
C THR A 314 -19.20 -23.11 6.91
N GLU A 315 -19.24 -23.27 8.24
CA GLU A 315 -18.34 -22.57 9.19
C GLU A 315 -17.08 -23.39 9.45
N LEU A 316 -15.91 -22.90 9.03
CA LEU A 316 -14.62 -23.52 9.34
C LEU A 316 -14.18 -23.13 10.75
N ARG A 317 -14.20 -24.12 11.65
CA ARG A 317 -13.99 -23.89 13.09
C ARG A 317 -12.51 -23.71 13.44
N PRO A 318 -12.18 -22.85 14.43
CA PRO A 318 -10.82 -22.75 14.95
C PRO A 318 -10.38 -24.06 15.63
N PRO A 319 -9.07 -24.36 15.70
CA PRO A 319 -8.54 -25.47 16.49
C PRO A 319 -8.98 -25.38 17.96
N ASP A 320 -9.19 -26.51 18.65
CA ASP A 320 -9.75 -26.52 20.01
C ASP A 320 -8.97 -25.67 21.04
N SER A 321 -7.66 -25.49 20.85
CA SER A 321 -6.82 -24.59 21.68
C SER A 321 -7.20 -23.11 21.60
N PHE A 322 -7.91 -22.71 20.55
CA PHE A 322 -8.40 -21.35 20.30
C PHE A 322 -9.89 -21.15 20.64
N LYS A 323 -10.62 -22.22 20.92
CA LYS A 323 -12.09 -22.23 21.09
C LYS A 323 -12.60 -21.43 22.30
N LYS A 324 -11.71 -21.08 23.24
CA LYS A 324 -12.00 -20.30 24.46
C LYS A 324 -11.10 -19.07 24.63
N SER A 325 -10.32 -18.71 23.62
CA SER A 325 -9.38 -17.58 23.67
C SER A 325 -9.61 -16.62 22.53
N GLU A 326 -9.18 -15.37 22.69
CA GLU A 326 -9.21 -14.39 21.62
C GLU A 326 -8.10 -14.67 20.61
N TYR A 327 -8.46 -14.65 19.32
CA TYR A 327 -7.57 -14.97 18.21
C TYR A 327 -7.83 -14.09 17.00
N TYR A 328 -6.84 -14.03 16.12
CA TYR A 328 -6.92 -13.44 14.80
C TYR A 328 -6.79 -14.51 13.73
N ILE A 329 -7.42 -14.29 12.57
CA ILE A 329 -7.13 -15.04 11.33
C ILE A 329 -6.26 -14.14 10.46
N THR A 330 -5.00 -14.50 10.28
CA THR A 330 -3.98 -13.64 9.63
C THR A 330 -3.67 -14.01 8.19
N MET A 331 -4.01 -15.23 7.78
CA MET A 331 -3.81 -15.73 6.43
C MET A 331 -4.84 -16.82 6.13
N VAL A 332 -5.47 -16.73 4.96
CA VAL A 332 -6.37 -17.73 4.39
C VAL A 332 -5.96 -17.91 2.93
N LYS A 333 -5.77 -19.17 2.50
CA LYS A 333 -5.35 -19.50 1.14
C LYS A 333 -5.94 -20.82 0.68
N TRP A 334 -6.51 -20.86 -0.52
CA TRP A 334 -6.93 -22.12 -1.13
C TRP A 334 -5.71 -22.93 -1.58
N VAL A 335 -5.77 -24.23 -1.30
CA VAL A 335 -4.74 -25.22 -1.61
C VAL A 335 -5.25 -26.23 -2.64
N ALA A 336 -6.54 -26.55 -2.57
CA ALA A 336 -7.28 -27.32 -3.56
C ALA A 336 -8.68 -26.69 -3.74
N GLN A 337 -9.58 -27.35 -4.48
CA GLN A 337 -10.99 -26.92 -4.66
C GLN A 337 -11.83 -27.10 -3.38
N ASP A 338 -11.41 -28.04 -2.52
CA ASP A 338 -12.07 -28.48 -1.30
C ASP A 338 -11.25 -28.16 -0.03
N LYS A 339 -9.99 -27.73 -0.17
CA LYS A 339 -9.04 -27.55 0.94
C LYS A 339 -8.47 -26.15 1.04
N LEU A 340 -8.52 -25.62 2.25
CA LEU A 340 -8.16 -24.25 2.61
C LEU A 340 -7.11 -24.26 3.71
N SER A 341 -5.97 -23.59 3.50
CA SER A 341 -5.00 -23.34 4.56
C SER A 341 -5.36 -22.06 5.32
N VAL A 342 -5.33 -22.12 6.65
CA VAL A 342 -5.74 -21.03 7.54
C VAL A 342 -4.72 -20.87 8.66
N ARG A 343 -4.23 -19.65 8.89
CA ARG A 343 -3.37 -19.33 10.04
C ARG A 343 -4.14 -18.61 11.14
N TRP A 344 -4.24 -19.28 12.28
CA TRP A 344 -4.85 -18.81 13.52
C TRP A 344 -3.74 -18.29 14.45
N VAL A 345 -3.92 -17.12 15.06
CA VAL A 345 -2.90 -16.46 15.89
C VAL A 345 -3.53 -15.99 17.19
N THR A 346 -2.85 -16.15 18.34
CA THR A 346 -3.34 -15.62 19.63
C THR A 346 -3.46 -14.09 19.60
N ARG A 347 -4.35 -13.50 20.40
CA ARG A 347 -4.39 -12.04 20.62
C ARG A 347 -3.00 -11.47 20.99
N ALA A 348 -2.26 -12.20 21.81
CA ALA A 348 -0.88 -11.88 22.22
C ALA A 348 0.19 -12.11 21.13
N GLN A 349 -0.18 -12.63 19.95
CA GLN A 349 0.70 -12.86 18.79
C GLN A 349 1.98 -13.66 19.08
N ASN A 350 1.94 -14.51 20.11
CA ASN A 350 3.07 -15.32 20.56
C ASN A 350 2.93 -16.81 20.21
N MET A 351 1.74 -17.25 19.78
CA MET A 351 1.49 -18.60 19.27
C MET A 351 0.63 -18.51 18.01
N SER A 352 1.02 -19.26 16.98
CA SER A 352 0.22 -19.45 15.78
C SER A 352 0.06 -20.93 15.44
N ILE A 353 -1.06 -21.26 14.81
CA ILE A 353 -1.34 -22.58 14.26
C ILE A 353 -1.69 -22.40 12.79
N LEU A 354 -0.96 -23.08 11.92
CA LEU A 354 -1.34 -23.29 10.54
C LEU A 354 -2.16 -24.57 10.45
N SER A 355 -3.39 -24.45 9.97
CA SER A 355 -4.29 -25.59 9.71
C SER A 355 -4.51 -25.78 8.21
N LEU A 356 -4.86 -27.00 7.83
CA LEU A 356 -5.46 -27.34 6.54
C LEU A 356 -6.87 -27.86 6.82
N CYS A 357 -7.86 -27.06 6.41
CA CYS A 357 -9.28 -27.33 6.59
C CYS A 357 -9.88 -27.94 5.31
N ASP A 358 -10.75 -28.93 5.49
CA ASP A 358 -11.53 -29.55 4.44
C ASP A 358 -12.97 -29.03 4.50
N VAL A 359 -13.43 -28.40 3.42
CA VAL A 359 -14.74 -27.74 3.34
C VAL A 359 -15.89 -28.74 3.32
N THR A 360 -15.65 -29.97 2.86
CA THR A 360 -16.69 -31.01 2.74
C THR A 360 -17.02 -31.65 4.09
N THR A 361 -16.01 -31.83 4.94
CA THR A 361 -16.17 -32.40 6.29
C THR A 361 -16.28 -31.34 7.38
N SER A 362 -15.96 -30.07 7.07
CA SER A 362 -15.86 -28.97 8.02
C SER A 362 -14.77 -29.17 9.10
N ASP A 363 -13.82 -30.09 8.89
CA ASP A 363 -12.72 -30.38 9.81
C ASP A 363 -11.45 -29.59 9.47
N CYS A 364 -10.67 -29.21 10.49
CA CYS A 364 -9.48 -28.38 10.38
C CYS A 364 -8.26 -29.07 11.00
N THR A 365 -7.49 -29.79 10.16
CA THR A 365 -6.30 -30.51 10.59
C THR A 365 -5.13 -29.56 10.87
N LYS A 366 -4.54 -29.64 12.07
CA LYS A 366 -3.34 -28.88 12.46
C LYS A 366 -2.12 -29.33 11.64
N LYS A 367 -1.44 -28.43 10.91
CA LYS A 367 -0.26 -28.74 10.09
C LYS A 367 1.06 -28.24 10.68
N HIS A 368 1.06 -27.05 11.29
CA HIS A 368 2.25 -26.49 11.95
C HIS A 368 1.85 -25.63 13.15
N VAL A 369 2.73 -25.55 14.15
CA VAL A 369 2.60 -24.67 15.31
C VAL A 369 3.91 -23.91 15.47
N ALA A 370 3.82 -22.59 15.55
CA ALA A 370 4.97 -21.73 15.88
C ALA A 370 4.69 -21.00 17.20
N THR A 371 5.72 -20.88 18.03
CA THR A 371 5.70 -20.17 19.31
C THR A 371 6.90 -19.24 19.43
N SER A 372 6.72 -18.13 20.13
CA SER A 372 7.75 -17.15 20.43
C SER A 372 7.65 -16.69 21.88
N GLU A 373 8.79 -16.45 22.52
CA GLU A 373 8.86 -15.81 23.85
C GLU A 373 8.50 -14.31 23.80
N LYS A 374 8.45 -13.75 22.58
CA LYS A 374 8.13 -12.34 22.30
C LYS A 374 6.86 -12.31 21.43
N TRP A 375 6.96 -11.88 20.17
CA TRP A 375 5.91 -12.04 19.16
C TRP A 375 6.40 -12.92 18.00
N LEU A 376 5.46 -13.31 17.14
CA LEU A 376 5.70 -13.99 15.87
C LEU A 376 5.62 -12.99 14.72
N ASP A 377 6.68 -12.89 13.92
CA ASP A 377 6.71 -12.05 12.71
C ASP A 377 6.00 -12.70 11.52
N ARG A 378 5.70 -11.91 10.48
CA ARG A 378 5.23 -12.37 9.16
C ARG A 378 3.98 -13.28 9.16
N GLN A 379 3.00 -12.98 10.01
CA GLN A 379 1.80 -13.80 10.17
C GLN A 379 0.89 -13.87 8.92
N ASN A 380 1.08 -12.99 7.94
CA ASN A 380 0.40 -13.06 6.65
C ASN A 380 1.10 -13.98 5.62
N GLU A 381 2.25 -14.60 5.93
CA GLU A 381 2.99 -15.41 4.94
C GLU A 381 2.14 -16.57 4.42
N GLU A 382 1.90 -16.58 3.12
CA GLU A 382 1.24 -17.70 2.45
C GLU A 382 2.18 -18.91 2.32
N PRO A 383 1.79 -20.10 2.80
CA PRO A 383 2.50 -21.32 2.47
C PRO A 383 2.37 -21.65 0.98
N VAL A 384 3.39 -22.32 0.44
CA VAL A 384 3.34 -22.96 -0.88
C VAL A 384 3.25 -24.46 -0.66
N PHE A 385 2.21 -25.11 -1.19
CA PHE A 385 2.00 -26.56 -1.07
C PHE A 385 2.49 -27.29 -2.34
N ALA A 386 2.98 -28.51 -2.18
CA ALA A 386 3.10 -29.47 -3.28
C ALA A 386 1.72 -30.06 -3.62
N LYS A 387 1.57 -30.74 -4.77
CA LYS A 387 0.28 -31.27 -5.22
C LYS A 387 -0.25 -32.42 -4.35
N ASP A 388 0.60 -32.98 -3.49
CA ASP A 388 0.24 -34.01 -2.51
C ASP A 388 -0.55 -33.46 -1.30
N TYR A 389 -0.50 -32.14 -1.07
CA TYR A 389 -1.03 -31.45 0.11
C TYR A 389 -0.47 -31.95 1.47
N THR A 390 0.58 -32.77 1.45
CA THR A 390 1.31 -33.26 2.64
C THR A 390 2.60 -32.49 2.87
N THR A 391 3.22 -32.04 1.77
CA THR A 391 4.47 -31.29 1.76
C THR A 391 4.20 -29.82 1.46
N PHE A 392 4.78 -28.92 2.26
CA PHE A 392 4.65 -27.48 2.05
C PHE A 392 5.89 -26.72 2.50
N PHE A 393 6.03 -25.50 1.98
CA PHE A 393 7.16 -24.60 2.20
C PHE A 393 6.66 -23.33 2.90
N ILE A 394 7.36 -22.94 3.97
CA ILE A 394 7.21 -21.68 4.71
C ILE A 394 8.59 -21.13 5.05
N THR A 395 8.69 -19.85 5.41
CA THR A 395 9.89 -19.37 6.10
C THR A 395 9.80 -19.65 7.59
N MET A 396 10.92 -20.01 8.20
CA MET A 396 11.05 -20.20 9.64
C MET A 396 12.36 -19.57 10.13
N PRO A 397 12.41 -19.05 11.37
CA PRO A 397 13.62 -18.47 11.94
C PRO A 397 14.64 -19.56 12.31
N LEU A 398 15.73 -19.63 11.55
CA LEU A 398 16.86 -20.52 11.83
C LEU A 398 17.99 -19.76 12.53
N ARG A 399 18.46 -20.26 13.68
CA ARG A 399 19.59 -19.66 14.42
C ARG A 399 20.90 -19.82 13.66
N HIS A 400 21.63 -18.73 13.47
CA HIS A 400 22.90 -18.69 12.76
C HIS A 400 24.00 -18.04 13.63
N GLY A 401 24.55 -18.83 14.55
CA GLY A 401 25.57 -18.40 15.50
C GLY A 401 25.15 -17.22 16.39
N GLY A 402 26.10 -16.38 16.77
CA GLY A 402 25.85 -15.21 17.63
C GLY A 402 25.04 -14.08 16.96
N ARG A 403 24.80 -14.13 15.64
CA ARG A 403 24.08 -13.08 14.91
C ARG A 403 22.56 -13.11 15.11
N GLY A 404 22.02 -14.19 15.67
CA GLY A 404 20.60 -14.36 15.94
C GLY A 404 19.95 -15.40 15.03
N ALA A 405 18.63 -15.29 14.83
CA ALA A 405 17.89 -16.12 13.89
C ALA A 405 17.45 -15.32 12.65
N PHE A 406 17.45 -15.97 11.50
CA PHE A 406 17.06 -15.39 10.21
C PHE A 406 16.00 -16.27 9.55
N ASN A 407 15.04 -15.63 8.86
CA ASN A 407 13.95 -16.33 8.20
C ASN A 407 14.43 -17.07 6.94
N HIS A 408 14.36 -18.39 6.97
CA HIS A 408 14.84 -19.28 5.92
C HIS A 408 13.76 -20.28 5.49
N ILE A 409 13.78 -20.64 4.20
CA ILE A 409 12.87 -21.64 3.63
C ILE A 409 13.04 -22.97 4.34
N THR A 410 11.91 -23.48 4.81
CA THR A 410 11.80 -24.78 5.45
C THR A 410 10.71 -25.59 4.77
N MET A 411 11.08 -26.77 4.29
CA MET A 411 10.17 -27.79 3.78
C MET A 411 9.66 -28.62 4.98
N ILE A 412 8.35 -28.78 5.07
CA ILE A 412 7.67 -29.60 6.06
C ILE A 412 6.90 -30.68 5.32
N SER A 413 7.19 -31.95 5.60
CA SER A 413 6.46 -33.10 5.07
C SER A 413 5.97 -33.99 6.22
N ASN A 414 4.72 -34.46 6.11
CA ASN A 414 4.05 -35.34 7.08
C ASN A 414 4.16 -34.88 8.56
N GLN A 415 4.14 -33.55 8.81
CA GLN A 415 4.23 -32.91 10.14
C GLN A 415 5.49 -33.21 10.98
N VAL A 416 6.38 -34.11 10.53
CA VAL A 416 7.54 -34.61 11.31
C VAL A 416 8.87 -34.38 10.58
N ASN A 417 8.90 -34.44 9.25
CA ASN A 417 10.12 -34.26 8.46
C ASN A 417 10.30 -32.78 8.11
N LEU A 418 11.10 -32.09 8.92
CA LEU A 418 11.52 -30.69 8.75
C LEU A 418 12.90 -30.63 8.07
N ARG A 419 13.01 -29.94 6.93
CA ARG A 419 14.28 -29.69 6.24
C ARG A 419 14.44 -28.22 5.87
N HIS A 420 15.54 -27.59 6.27
CA HIS A 420 15.86 -26.22 5.87
C HIS A 420 16.57 -26.23 4.52
N LEU A 421 15.96 -25.63 3.48
CA LEU A 421 16.53 -25.57 2.13
C LEU A 421 17.53 -24.41 1.97
N THR A 422 17.54 -23.46 2.91
CA THR A 422 18.43 -22.30 2.92
C THR A 422 18.96 -22.03 4.33
N SER A 423 20.15 -21.45 4.43
CA SER A 423 20.70 -20.94 5.68
C SER A 423 21.74 -19.83 5.42
N GLY A 424 21.96 -18.96 6.41
CA GLY A 424 22.96 -17.90 6.35
C GLY A 424 22.73 -16.79 7.38
N SER A 425 23.45 -15.68 7.22
CA SER A 425 23.22 -14.43 7.97
C SER A 425 22.36 -13.43 7.18
N TRP A 426 21.28 -13.90 6.58
CA TRP A 426 20.42 -13.13 5.66
C TRP A 426 19.00 -13.72 5.64
N GLU A 427 17.99 -12.95 5.21
CA GLU A 427 16.60 -13.41 5.21
C GLU A 427 16.02 -13.67 3.81
N VAL A 428 15.24 -14.75 3.70
CA VAL A 428 14.25 -14.93 2.64
C VAL A 428 13.09 -13.98 2.90
N SER A 429 12.79 -13.08 1.96
CA SER A 429 11.73 -12.08 2.10
C SER A 429 10.35 -12.60 1.70
N GLN A 430 10.28 -13.46 0.69
CA GLN A 430 9.03 -14.04 0.18
C GLN A 430 9.33 -15.32 -0.62
N ILE A 431 8.50 -16.35 -0.46
CA ILE A 431 8.45 -17.50 -1.36
C ILE A 431 7.43 -17.16 -2.46
N LEU A 432 7.81 -17.35 -3.73
CA LEU A 432 6.97 -17.00 -4.88
C LEU A 432 6.16 -18.20 -5.38
N ALA A 433 6.85 -19.30 -5.69
CA ALA A 433 6.23 -20.51 -6.26
C ALA A 433 7.11 -21.75 -6.09
N TYR A 434 6.50 -22.92 -6.26
CA TYR A 434 7.14 -24.23 -6.33
C TYR A 434 6.88 -24.90 -7.68
N ASP A 435 7.93 -25.09 -8.47
CA ASP A 435 7.91 -25.94 -9.64
C ASP A 435 8.27 -27.38 -9.24
N GLU A 436 7.24 -28.20 -9.09
CA GLU A 436 7.36 -29.62 -8.78
C GLU A 436 7.97 -30.43 -9.93
N SER A 437 7.90 -29.95 -11.18
CA SER A 437 8.48 -30.66 -12.34
C SER A 437 10.01 -30.52 -12.38
N ALA A 438 10.54 -29.33 -12.06
CA ALA A 438 11.97 -29.08 -11.91
C ALA A 438 12.47 -29.22 -10.46
N ASN A 439 11.64 -29.68 -9.53
CA ASN A 439 11.92 -29.75 -8.09
C ASN A 439 12.58 -28.46 -7.54
N SER A 440 12.03 -27.30 -7.93
CA SER A 440 12.68 -26.00 -7.78
C SER A 440 11.74 -24.98 -7.12
N LEU A 441 12.21 -24.33 -6.06
CA LEU A 441 11.48 -23.27 -5.36
C LEU A 441 12.05 -21.90 -5.71
N TYR A 442 11.17 -20.96 -6.08
CA TYR A 442 11.54 -19.58 -6.43
C TYR A 442 11.24 -18.62 -5.27
N PHE A 443 12.17 -17.74 -4.93
CA PHE A 443 12.05 -16.86 -3.76
C PHE A 443 12.85 -15.57 -3.88
N LEU A 444 12.43 -14.55 -3.13
CA LEU A 444 13.15 -13.29 -2.96
C LEU A 444 14.01 -13.34 -1.68
N SER A 445 15.25 -12.87 -1.76
CA SER A 445 16.19 -12.86 -0.63
C SER A 445 17.02 -11.58 -0.55
N ALA A 446 17.50 -11.28 0.66
CA ALA A 446 18.40 -10.18 1.00
C ALA A 446 19.86 -10.65 1.21
N GLU A 447 20.28 -11.74 0.57
CA GLU A 447 21.61 -12.36 0.75
C GLU A 447 22.79 -11.48 0.30
N GLU A 448 22.67 -10.75 -0.82
CA GLU A 448 23.66 -9.74 -1.24
C GLU A 448 23.72 -8.52 -0.29
N GLY A 449 22.74 -8.36 0.60
CA GLY A 449 22.68 -7.31 1.61
C GLY A 449 21.25 -6.96 2.03
N SER A 450 21.07 -6.50 3.27
CA SER A 450 19.77 -6.16 3.87
C SER A 450 18.92 -5.18 3.05
N THR A 451 19.57 -4.28 2.31
CA THR A 451 18.96 -3.26 1.44
C THR A 451 18.57 -3.77 0.05
N HIS A 452 19.10 -4.93 -0.38
CA HIS A 452 18.90 -5.53 -1.70
C HIS A 452 17.75 -6.52 -1.69
N ARG A 453 17.11 -6.73 -2.84
CA ARG A 453 16.17 -7.84 -3.06
C ARG A 453 16.46 -8.47 -4.41
N GLN A 454 16.82 -9.74 -4.38
CA GLN A 454 17.22 -10.52 -5.55
C GLN A 454 16.38 -11.79 -5.63
N LEU A 455 16.15 -12.28 -6.84
CA LEU A 455 15.43 -13.51 -7.15
C LEU A 455 16.40 -14.70 -7.17
N TYR A 456 16.06 -15.73 -6.41
CA TYR A 456 16.81 -16.98 -6.32
C TYR A 456 15.91 -18.17 -6.66
N ARG A 457 16.56 -19.25 -7.08
CA ARG A 457 16.00 -20.60 -7.21
C ARG A 457 16.78 -21.55 -6.31
N VAL A 458 16.10 -22.45 -5.62
CA VAL A 458 16.73 -23.54 -4.85
C VAL A 458 16.09 -24.88 -5.19
N SER A 459 16.93 -25.90 -5.41
CA SER A 459 16.49 -27.29 -5.53
C SER A 459 15.90 -27.79 -4.21
N THR A 460 14.77 -28.50 -4.27
CA THR A 460 14.19 -29.21 -3.12
C THR A 460 14.82 -30.58 -2.89
N LEU A 461 15.65 -31.05 -3.84
CA LEU A 461 16.47 -32.26 -3.72
C LEU A 461 17.86 -31.93 -3.17
N ASP A 462 18.37 -32.79 -2.29
CA ASP A 462 19.76 -32.76 -1.79
C ASP A 462 20.75 -32.73 -2.99
N PRO A 463 21.77 -31.84 -3.01
CA PRO A 463 22.30 -31.03 -1.90
C PRO A 463 21.73 -29.60 -1.83
N PHE A 464 20.48 -29.38 -2.24
CA PHE A 464 19.78 -28.07 -2.23
C PHE A 464 20.55 -26.97 -2.98
N HIS A 465 20.99 -27.28 -4.21
CA HIS A 465 21.69 -26.30 -5.05
C HIS A 465 20.86 -25.03 -5.22
N LYS A 466 21.47 -23.89 -4.87
CA LYS A 466 20.85 -22.56 -4.89
C LYS A 466 21.57 -21.65 -5.89
N GLU A 467 20.79 -21.00 -6.72
CA GLU A 467 21.25 -20.11 -7.80
C GLU A 467 20.57 -18.74 -7.67
N CYS A 468 21.30 -17.66 -7.95
CA CYS A 468 20.73 -16.32 -8.04
C CYS A 468 20.45 -15.94 -9.49
N LEU A 469 19.17 -15.80 -9.85
CA LEU A 469 18.76 -15.52 -11.23
C LEU A 469 19.00 -14.06 -11.61
N THR A 470 18.85 -13.12 -10.66
CA THR A 470 18.99 -11.68 -10.93
C THR A 470 20.35 -11.08 -10.55
N CYS A 471 21.21 -11.79 -9.81
CA CYS A 471 22.50 -11.24 -9.37
C CYS A 471 23.45 -10.92 -10.53
N ALA A 472 23.35 -11.62 -11.67
CA ALA A 472 24.10 -11.29 -12.88
C ALA A 472 23.43 -10.17 -13.71
N LEU A 473 22.11 -10.00 -13.58
CA LEU A 473 21.32 -9.08 -14.38
C LEU A 473 21.52 -7.64 -13.88
N PHE A 474 22.00 -6.78 -14.78
CA PHE A 474 22.13 -5.33 -14.57
C PHE A 474 22.84 -4.92 -13.26
N LYS A 475 23.91 -5.63 -12.84
CA LYS A 475 24.67 -5.42 -11.58
C LYS A 475 24.90 -3.96 -11.15
N SER A 476 25.19 -3.04 -12.07
CA SER A 476 25.45 -1.62 -11.77
C SER A 476 24.19 -0.73 -11.69
N LYS A 477 23.03 -1.25 -12.10
CA LYS A 477 21.76 -0.52 -12.23
C LYS A 477 20.62 -1.10 -11.40
N CYS A 478 20.66 -2.37 -11.01
CA CYS A 478 19.57 -3.06 -10.33
C CYS A 478 20.05 -3.93 -9.18
N THR A 479 19.68 -3.54 -7.95
CA THR A 479 19.97 -4.25 -6.69
C THR A 479 18.71 -4.58 -5.88
N TYR A 480 17.55 -4.11 -6.33
CA TYR A 480 16.25 -4.35 -5.71
C TYR A 480 15.25 -4.68 -6.82
N TYR A 481 14.66 -5.87 -6.74
CA TYR A 481 13.64 -6.37 -7.65
C TYR A 481 12.35 -6.67 -6.89
N ASP A 482 11.21 -6.26 -7.46
CA ASP A 482 9.87 -6.78 -7.14
C ASP A 482 9.47 -7.71 -8.31
N THR A 483 8.90 -8.88 -8.04
CA THR A 483 8.83 -9.96 -9.05
C THR A 483 7.52 -10.73 -9.07
N ILE A 484 6.98 -10.97 -10.26
CA ILE A 484 5.79 -11.80 -10.49
C ILE A 484 6.20 -12.96 -11.40
N LEU A 485 5.82 -14.17 -11.02
CA LEU A 485 6.10 -15.39 -11.78
C LEU A 485 4.84 -15.83 -12.54
N SER A 486 4.98 -16.33 -13.77
CA SER A 486 3.87 -16.97 -14.47
C SER A 486 3.46 -18.30 -13.82
N PRO A 487 2.19 -18.72 -13.90
CA PRO A 487 1.70 -20.00 -13.38
C PRO A 487 2.30 -21.25 -14.05
N ASP A 488 2.87 -21.09 -15.25
CA ASP A 488 3.60 -22.14 -15.99
C ASP A 488 5.11 -22.15 -15.71
N TYR A 489 5.58 -21.20 -14.89
CA TYR A 489 6.98 -20.99 -14.51
C TYR A 489 7.95 -20.68 -15.67
N GLN A 490 7.45 -20.42 -16.88
CA GLN A 490 8.26 -20.12 -18.07
C GLN A 490 8.65 -18.65 -18.21
N HIS A 491 7.99 -17.75 -17.48
CA HIS A 491 8.19 -16.30 -17.59
C HIS A 491 8.28 -15.63 -16.21
N VAL A 492 9.34 -14.85 -15.99
CA VAL A 492 9.45 -13.97 -14.82
C VAL A 492 9.29 -12.52 -15.26
N LEU A 493 8.42 -11.79 -14.60
CA LEU A 493 8.35 -10.34 -14.66
C LEU A 493 9.17 -9.73 -13.52
N LEU A 494 10.11 -8.86 -13.85
CA LEU A 494 11.03 -8.19 -12.93
C LEU A 494 10.81 -6.67 -12.99
N ASN A 495 10.53 -6.04 -11.84
CA ASN A 495 10.46 -4.59 -11.70
C ASN A 495 11.72 -4.06 -10.98
N CYS A 496 12.51 -3.22 -11.64
CA CYS A 496 13.71 -2.58 -11.08
C CYS A 496 13.74 -1.09 -11.43
N ARG A 497 13.84 -0.20 -10.43
CA ARG A 497 14.02 1.26 -10.62
C ARG A 497 13.07 1.85 -11.69
N VAL A 498 11.79 1.49 -11.63
CA VAL A 498 10.72 1.83 -12.61
C VAL A 498 10.89 1.20 -14.01
N SER A 499 11.98 0.48 -14.25
CA SER A 499 12.18 -0.53 -15.30
C SER A 499 11.23 -1.74 -15.18
N LEU A 500 10.45 -2.09 -16.21
CA LEU A 500 9.69 -3.34 -16.25
C LEU A 500 10.28 -4.30 -17.28
N LEU A 501 10.72 -5.47 -16.84
CA LEU A 501 11.42 -6.47 -17.65
C LEU A 501 10.66 -7.81 -17.61
N LEU A 502 10.66 -8.52 -18.73
CA LEU A 502 10.27 -9.92 -18.85
C LEU A 502 11.55 -10.73 -19.10
N ALA A 503 11.82 -11.78 -18.32
CA ALA A 503 13.06 -12.55 -18.42
C ALA A 503 12.85 -14.03 -18.05
N LEU A 504 13.67 -14.90 -18.66
CA LEU A 504 14.13 -16.16 -18.03
C LEU A 504 15.36 -16.77 -18.74
N THR A 505 15.45 -16.66 -20.07
CA THR A 505 16.64 -17.02 -20.87
C THR A 505 17.17 -15.83 -21.67
N GLU A 506 16.28 -15.13 -22.36
CA GLU A 506 16.50 -13.76 -22.86
C GLU A 506 15.69 -12.77 -22.02
N TYR A 507 16.05 -11.48 -22.09
CA TYR A 507 15.30 -10.40 -21.42
C TYR A 507 14.68 -9.45 -22.45
N LYS A 508 13.38 -9.20 -22.34
CA LYS A 508 12.65 -8.15 -23.06
C LYS A 508 12.31 -7.03 -22.08
N THR A 509 12.46 -5.78 -22.51
CA THR A 509 11.94 -4.65 -21.71
C THR A 509 10.50 -4.35 -22.14
N VAL A 510 9.58 -4.35 -21.18
CA VAL A 510 8.14 -4.11 -21.39
C VAL A 510 7.82 -2.63 -21.25
N GLU A 511 8.42 -1.96 -20.26
CA GLU A 511 8.32 -0.51 -20.04
C GLU A 511 9.69 -0.01 -19.56
N MET A 512 10.13 1.15 -20.05
CA MET A 512 11.42 1.79 -19.75
C MET A 512 11.30 3.08 -18.92
N ASN A 513 10.07 3.55 -18.70
CA ASN A 513 9.74 4.84 -18.09
C ASN A 513 10.52 6.00 -18.74
N VAL A 514 10.47 6.03 -20.08
CA VAL A 514 11.27 6.92 -20.93
C VAL A 514 11.01 8.40 -20.59
N VAL A 515 9.75 8.78 -20.36
CA VAL A 515 9.35 10.16 -20.02
C VAL A 515 9.92 10.57 -18.66
N LEU A 516 9.74 9.76 -17.62
CA LEU A 516 10.32 10.00 -16.30
C LEU A 516 11.85 10.11 -16.38
N ARG A 517 12.48 9.22 -17.14
CA ARG A 517 13.94 9.22 -17.32
C ARG A 517 14.46 10.48 -18.02
N HIS A 518 13.76 11.02 -19.01
CA HIS A 518 14.11 12.30 -19.63
C HIS A 518 13.85 13.48 -18.68
N ALA A 519 12.70 13.52 -18.01
CA ALA A 519 12.39 14.55 -17.01
C ALA A 519 13.40 14.57 -15.85
N MET A 520 14.07 13.43 -15.61
CA MET A 520 15.14 13.25 -14.63
C MET A 520 16.53 13.72 -15.12
N MET A 521 16.80 13.81 -16.44
CA MET A 521 18.12 14.23 -16.95
C MET A 521 18.45 15.68 -16.61
N ASP A 522 17.46 16.57 -16.69
CA ASP A 522 17.62 18.01 -16.42
C ASP A 522 17.51 18.37 -14.93
N LYS A 523 17.50 17.38 -14.03
CA LYS A 523 17.30 17.56 -12.59
C LYS A 523 18.50 17.06 -11.79
N ARG A 524 18.84 17.81 -10.73
CA ARG A 524 19.88 17.41 -9.76
C ARG A 524 19.32 16.34 -8.82
N ILE A 525 19.34 15.09 -9.25
CA ILE A 525 18.84 13.97 -8.46
C ILE A 525 19.79 13.69 -7.27
N PRO A 526 19.26 13.53 -6.04
CA PRO A 526 20.05 13.13 -4.88
C PRO A 526 20.84 11.85 -5.11
N LYS A 527 22.12 11.86 -4.75
CA LYS A 527 22.94 10.64 -4.67
C LYS A 527 22.97 10.18 -3.22
N TRP A 528 22.48 8.97 -2.97
CA TRP A 528 22.49 8.34 -1.66
C TRP A 528 23.84 7.63 -1.42
N GLU A 529 24.63 8.12 -0.48
CA GLU A 529 25.84 7.43 -0.01
C GLU A 529 25.52 6.52 1.18
N ARG A 530 25.68 5.18 1.03
CA ARG A 530 25.46 4.21 2.13
C ARG A 530 26.69 4.14 3.05
N ARG A 531 26.48 4.21 4.37
CA ARG A 531 27.50 4.00 5.41
C ARG A 531 27.00 3.07 6.50
N THR A 532 27.89 2.28 7.10
CA THR A 532 27.56 1.43 8.24
C THR A 532 28.29 1.89 9.50
N VAL A 533 27.57 2.30 10.56
CA VAL A 533 28.18 2.59 11.88
C VAL A 533 27.93 1.40 12.80
N GLN A 534 29.00 0.93 13.45
CA GLN A 534 28.94 -0.12 14.47
C GLN A 534 28.63 0.53 15.82
N ILE A 535 27.53 0.13 16.45
CA ILE A 535 27.14 0.61 17.79
C ILE A 535 26.73 -0.61 18.61
N ASN A 536 27.52 -0.92 19.64
CA ASN A 536 27.35 -2.07 20.55
C ASN A 536 27.13 -3.40 19.81
N ASP A 537 28.11 -3.79 18.98
CA ASP A 537 28.15 -5.01 18.14
C ASP A 537 27.07 -5.14 17.05
N PHE A 538 26.28 -4.08 16.79
CA PHE A 538 25.33 -4.03 15.67
C PHE A 538 25.80 -3.06 14.58
N GLY A 539 25.93 -3.56 13.35
CA GLY A 539 26.24 -2.76 12.17
C GLY A 539 24.98 -2.18 11.55
N ARG A 540 24.82 -0.85 11.64
CA ARG A 540 23.62 -0.13 11.20
C ARG A 540 23.88 0.66 9.94
N THR A 541 23.02 0.54 8.94
CA THR A 541 23.19 1.24 7.66
C THR A 541 22.41 2.55 7.63
N TYR A 542 23.04 3.56 7.04
CA TYR A 542 22.52 4.91 6.88
C TYR A 542 22.77 5.40 5.45
N THR A 543 21.98 6.35 4.97
CA THR A 543 22.25 7.06 3.69
C THR A 543 22.31 8.58 3.89
N SER A 544 23.15 9.31 3.12
CA SER A 544 23.38 10.76 3.35
C SER A 544 23.75 11.61 2.10
N SER A 545 23.48 12.94 2.14
CA SER A 545 23.88 13.99 1.14
C SER A 545 23.72 15.50 1.60
N SER A 546 24.72 16.22 2.17
CA SER A 546 24.80 17.71 2.55
C SER A 546 23.82 18.49 3.53
N THR A 547 23.91 18.45 4.90
CA THR A 547 23.09 19.06 6.04
C THR A 547 21.78 18.36 6.59
N ILE A 548 21.78 17.68 7.76
CA ILE A 548 20.78 16.63 8.22
C ILE A 548 19.33 17.02 8.58
N TYR A 549 18.39 16.38 7.87
CA TYR A 549 17.05 15.98 8.30
C TYR A 549 16.99 14.47 8.46
N LEU A 550 16.58 14.02 9.64
CA LEU A 550 16.47 12.61 9.98
C LEU A 550 15.05 12.13 9.71
N SER A 551 14.85 11.17 8.79
CA SER A 551 13.53 10.64 8.44
C SER A 551 13.33 9.25 9.06
N THR A 552 12.57 9.18 10.15
CA THR A 552 12.18 7.92 10.78
C THR A 552 10.94 7.34 10.09
N LEU A 553 11.04 6.09 9.63
CA LEU A 553 9.94 5.34 9.03
C LEU A 553 9.37 4.30 9.99
N PHE A 554 8.32 3.61 9.53
CA PHE A 554 7.48 2.73 10.32
C PHE A 554 8.26 1.57 10.94
N HIS A 555 7.87 1.17 12.15
CA HIS A 555 8.47 0.02 12.83
C HIS A 555 8.30 -1.27 12.00
N GLN A 556 9.30 -2.18 12.04
CA GLN A 556 9.40 -3.38 11.17
C GLN A 556 9.64 -3.12 9.67
N GLN A 557 9.58 -1.88 9.18
CA GLN A 557 9.98 -1.55 7.80
C GLN A 557 11.47 -1.16 7.74
N LEU A 558 12.09 -1.31 6.57
CA LEU A 558 13.44 -0.77 6.29
C LEU A 558 13.31 0.67 5.81
N ALA A 559 13.93 1.62 6.52
CA ALA A 559 14.08 2.99 6.08
C ALA A 559 15.17 3.12 5.01
N VAL A 560 16.20 2.26 5.05
CA VAL A 560 17.27 2.19 4.04
C VAL A 560 17.00 1.02 3.10
N SER A 561 16.79 1.31 1.83
CA SER A 561 16.54 0.32 0.78
C SER A 561 17.05 0.84 -0.56
N ASP A 562 17.51 -0.06 -1.42
CA ASP A 562 17.89 0.25 -2.80
C ASP A 562 16.67 0.43 -3.73
N ARG A 563 15.45 0.31 -3.18
CA ARG A 563 14.20 0.62 -3.89
C ARG A 563 14.16 2.10 -4.30
N PHE A 564 14.07 2.34 -5.61
CA PHE A 564 13.95 3.68 -6.15
C PHE A 564 12.69 4.38 -5.62
N SER A 565 12.86 5.59 -5.12
CA SER A 565 11.79 6.48 -4.66
C SER A 565 12.24 7.93 -4.85
N LEU A 566 11.29 8.79 -5.25
CA LEU A 566 11.42 10.24 -5.20
C LEU A 566 10.30 10.76 -4.29
N GLY A 567 10.63 11.69 -3.42
CA GLY A 567 9.70 12.25 -2.45
C GLY A 567 10.00 13.72 -2.16
N TRP A 568 9.26 14.31 -1.23
CA TRP A 568 9.44 15.68 -0.76
C TRP A 568 10.88 15.96 -0.26
N ASP A 569 11.52 14.93 0.27
CA ASP A 569 12.87 14.89 0.80
C ASP A 569 13.92 15.01 -0.32
N SER A 570 13.58 14.46 -1.50
CA SER A 570 14.39 14.59 -2.70
C SER A 570 14.37 16.03 -3.24
N VAL A 571 13.27 16.76 -3.04
CA VAL A 571 13.16 18.19 -3.40
C VAL A 571 14.02 19.04 -2.47
N LEU A 572 13.98 18.80 -1.15
CA LEU A 572 14.83 19.48 -0.15
C LEU A 572 16.32 19.32 -0.48
N VAL A 573 16.78 18.08 -0.74
CA VAL A 573 18.19 17.82 -1.10
C VAL A 573 18.59 18.54 -2.40
N SER A 574 17.69 18.55 -3.40
CA SER A 574 17.96 19.13 -4.73
C SER A 574 17.96 20.67 -4.73
N SER A 575 17.11 21.29 -3.92
CA SER A 575 16.79 22.72 -3.97
C SER A 575 17.44 23.53 -2.86
N ASP A 576 17.43 23.00 -1.62
CA ASP A 576 17.69 23.76 -0.40
C ASP A 576 19.02 23.41 0.29
N THR A 577 19.85 22.57 -0.34
CA THR A 577 21.17 22.10 0.18
C THR A 577 21.08 21.37 1.54
N VAL A 578 20.40 20.21 1.53
CA VAL A 578 19.99 19.44 2.72
C VAL A 578 20.35 17.93 2.62
N ILE A 579 21.00 17.31 3.65
CA ILE A 579 21.01 15.85 3.87
C ILE A 579 19.61 15.46 4.27
N VAL A 580 19.12 14.45 3.58
CA VAL A 580 18.15 13.53 4.17
C VAL A 580 18.92 12.30 4.64
N ALA A 581 18.81 12.00 5.93
CA ALA A 581 19.45 10.86 6.56
C ALA A 581 18.36 9.86 6.95
N ARG A 582 18.39 8.68 6.32
CA ARG A 582 17.50 7.56 6.65
C ARG A 582 18.30 6.52 7.42
N LEU A 583 17.78 6.09 8.57
CA LEU A 583 18.55 5.36 9.56
C LEU A 583 17.81 4.10 10.05
N ASP A 584 18.42 2.92 9.84
CA ASP A 584 17.91 1.64 10.35
C ASP A 584 18.66 1.23 11.63
N GLY A 585 17.91 1.15 12.75
CA GLY A 585 18.41 0.73 14.07
C GLY A 585 17.79 -0.59 14.56
N ARG A 586 17.93 -0.88 15.86
CA ARG A 586 17.19 -1.96 16.54
C ARG A 586 15.69 -1.78 16.33
N GLY A 587 14.99 -2.86 15.99
CA GLY A 587 13.58 -2.86 15.59
C GLY A 587 13.32 -2.78 14.07
N SER A 588 14.35 -2.57 13.25
CA SER A 588 14.21 -2.59 11.79
C SER A 588 14.07 -4.02 11.26
N GLY A 589 13.29 -4.21 10.19
CA GLY A 589 13.07 -5.52 9.56
C GLY A 589 14.24 -6.02 8.71
N SER A 590 14.19 -7.30 8.30
CA SER A 590 15.10 -7.92 7.33
C SER A 590 16.61 -7.91 7.69
N GLN A 591 16.92 -7.93 8.99
CA GLN A 591 18.28 -7.99 9.53
C GLN A 591 18.42 -9.05 10.65
N GLY A 592 17.51 -10.02 10.70
CA GLY A 592 17.43 -11.07 11.70
C GLY A 592 16.51 -10.70 12.87
N GLN A 593 15.86 -11.72 13.44
CA GLN A 593 14.99 -11.58 14.61
C GLN A 593 15.71 -10.98 15.82
N ARG A 594 17.05 -11.09 15.93
CA ARG A 594 17.81 -10.44 17.02
C ARG A 594 17.63 -8.92 16.97
N ILE A 595 17.84 -8.29 15.81
CA ILE A 595 17.69 -6.84 15.64
C ILE A 595 16.21 -6.45 15.75
N LEU A 596 15.32 -7.18 15.09
CA LEU A 596 13.88 -6.91 15.11
C LEU A 596 13.30 -6.96 16.54
N HIS A 597 13.69 -7.94 17.34
CA HIS A 597 13.12 -8.18 18.67
C HIS A 597 13.78 -7.40 19.83
N GLU A 598 14.73 -6.50 19.57
CA GLU A 598 15.33 -5.67 20.62
C GLU A 598 14.33 -4.65 21.21
N VAL A 599 13.36 -4.16 20.43
CA VAL A 599 12.33 -3.21 20.89
C VAL A 599 11.26 -3.84 21.80
N HIS A 600 11.27 -5.15 22.02
CA HIS A 600 10.27 -5.82 22.84
C HIS A 600 10.21 -5.18 24.23
N HIS A 601 9.03 -4.72 24.66
CA HIS A 601 8.80 -3.93 25.87
C HIS A 601 9.60 -2.61 25.98
N ARG A 602 10.23 -2.13 24.89
CA ARG A 602 11.19 -1.00 24.88
C ARG A 602 11.09 -0.13 23.62
N LEU A 603 9.91 -0.06 22.99
CA LEU A 603 9.62 0.89 21.90
C LEU A 603 9.83 2.33 22.40
N GLY A 604 10.47 3.18 21.60
CA GLY A 604 10.82 4.54 22.00
C GLY A 604 12.01 4.65 22.96
N THR A 605 12.66 3.52 23.30
CA THR A 605 13.88 3.52 24.13
C THR A 605 15.10 3.10 23.32
N VAL A 606 15.14 1.85 22.84
CA VAL A 606 16.34 1.29 22.18
C VAL A 606 16.57 1.86 20.79
N ASP A 607 15.49 2.23 20.12
CA ASP A 607 15.48 2.86 18.81
C ASP A 607 15.78 4.37 18.91
N VAL A 608 15.25 5.09 19.91
CA VAL A 608 15.66 6.48 20.20
C VAL A 608 17.16 6.57 20.47
N GLN A 609 17.70 5.69 21.34
CA GLN A 609 19.16 5.56 21.55
C GLN A 609 19.92 5.36 20.23
N ASP A 610 19.31 4.61 19.30
CA ASP A 610 19.95 4.27 18.03
C ASP A 610 19.96 5.43 17.04
N GLN A 611 18.89 6.24 17.00
CA GLN A 611 18.86 7.49 16.26
C GLN A 611 19.84 8.51 16.84
N VAL A 612 19.91 8.64 18.18
CA VAL A 612 20.83 9.55 18.89
C VAL A 612 22.29 9.25 18.56
N ALA A 613 22.75 8.02 18.78
CA ALA A 613 24.14 7.64 18.55
C ALA A 613 24.55 7.74 17.06
N ALA A 614 23.59 7.59 16.14
CA ALA A 614 23.81 7.85 14.72
C ALA A 614 23.98 9.36 14.43
N VAL A 615 23.15 10.22 15.02
CA VAL A 615 23.27 11.68 14.92
C VAL A 615 24.60 12.18 15.50
N GLU A 616 25.00 11.70 16.67
CA GLU A 616 26.30 12.02 17.27
C GLU A 616 27.48 11.66 16.36
N HIS A 617 27.40 10.54 15.64
CA HIS A 617 28.40 10.18 14.64
C HIS A 617 28.35 11.10 13.42
N LEU A 618 27.17 11.41 12.91
CA LEU A 618 26.99 12.24 11.72
C LEU A 618 27.42 13.70 11.95
N ILE A 619 27.13 14.29 13.12
CA ILE A 619 27.53 15.67 13.48
C ILE A 619 29.06 15.84 13.52
N ARG A 620 29.83 14.77 13.75
CA ARG A 620 31.30 14.79 13.71
C ARG A 620 31.89 14.80 12.30
N LEU A 621 31.07 14.65 11.25
CA LEU A 621 31.54 14.67 9.87
C LEU A 621 31.79 16.13 9.43
N PRO A 622 32.91 16.43 8.74
CA PRO A 622 33.33 17.81 8.47
C PRO A 622 32.42 18.59 7.51
N TYR A 623 31.46 17.91 6.88
CA TYR A 623 30.46 18.48 5.97
C TYR A 623 29.06 18.60 6.61
N ILE A 624 28.94 18.40 7.91
CA ILE A 624 27.70 18.56 8.69
C ILE A 624 27.82 19.77 9.62
N ASP A 625 26.82 20.64 9.57
CA ASP A 625 26.67 21.72 10.54
C ASP A 625 25.84 21.25 11.73
N GLY A 626 26.51 20.98 12.85
CA GLY A 626 25.87 20.55 14.10
C GLY A 626 24.84 21.55 14.67
N ASN A 627 24.86 22.81 14.26
CA ASN A 627 23.88 23.81 14.70
C ASN A 627 22.57 23.77 13.88
N ARG A 628 22.53 23.03 12.77
CA ARG A 628 21.41 22.96 11.82
C ARG A 628 20.97 21.52 11.55
N VAL A 629 20.63 20.81 12.63
CA VAL A 629 20.08 19.45 12.58
C VAL A 629 18.57 19.47 12.84
N GLY A 630 17.81 18.81 11.96
CA GLY A 630 16.37 18.64 12.06
C GLY A 630 15.95 17.17 12.11
N VAL A 631 14.76 16.90 12.65
CA VAL A 631 14.15 15.57 12.66
C VAL A 631 12.73 15.60 12.10
N TYR A 632 12.36 14.58 11.33
CA TYR A 632 11.04 14.40 10.77
C TYR A 632 10.56 12.95 10.97
N GLY A 633 9.27 12.79 11.24
CA GLY A 633 8.63 11.50 11.06
C GLY A 633 7.11 11.55 11.00
N LYS A 634 6.52 10.51 10.40
CA LYS A 634 5.07 10.31 10.29
C LYS A 634 4.65 9.08 11.10
N ALA A 635 3.48 9.10 11.73
CA ALA A 635 2.95 8.00 12.54
C ALA A 635 3.96 7.54 13.62
N TYR A 636 4.48 6.31 13.53
CA TYR A 636 5.56 5.82 14.40
C TYR A 636 6.83 6.67 14.31
N GLY A 637 7.19 7.15 13.12
CA GLY A 637 8.29 8.09 12.97
C GLY A 637 8.03 9.40 13.72
N GLY A 638 6.78 9.85 13.77
CA GLY A 638 6.36 11.04 14.50
C GLY A 638 6.48 10.87 16.03
N PHE A 639 6.19 9.68 16.55
CA PHE A 639 6.46 9.30 17.94
C PHE A 639 7.96 9.46 18.27
N ILE A 640 8.84 8.85 17.46
CA ILE A 640 10.30 8.95 17.64
C ILE A 640 10.83 10.37 17.46
N SER A 641 10.32 11.11 16.46
CA SER A 641 10.63 12.53 16.27
C SER A 641 10.26 13.38 17.49
N THR A 642 9.13 13.08 18.13
CA THR A 642 8.67 13.78 19.33
C THR A 642 9.57 13.45 20.53
N LEU A 643 9.89 12.18 20.75
CA LEU A 643 10.79 11.75 21.82
C LEU A 643 12.20 12.35 21.66
N LEU A 644 12.76 12.39 20.45
CA LEU A 644 14.07 12.98 20.17
C LEU A 644 14.11 14.48 20.51
N LEU A 645 13.06 15.24 20.16
CA LEU A 645 12.96 16.66 20.49
C LEU A 645 12.82 16.92 22.00
N LEU A 646 12.08 16.07 22.71
CA LEU A 646 11.85 16.21 24.16
C LEU A 646 13.08 15.80 24.99
N SER A 647 13.73 14.69 24.64
CA SER A 647 14.82 14.10 25.44
C SER A 647 16.23 14.58 25.05
N HIS A 648 16.43 15.03 23.81
CA HIS A 648 17.74 15.42 23.27
C HIS A 648 17.69 16.78 22.55
N SER A 649 16.96 17.74 23.14
CA SER A 649 16.72 19.08 22.59
C SER A 649 17.98 19.90 22.27
N SER A 650 19.12 19.56 22.88
CA SER A 650 20.42 20.18 22.59
C SER A 650 21.00 19.79 21.22
N MET A 651 20.58 18.66 20.63
CA MET A 651 21.06 18.19 19.32
C MET A 651 20.17 18.65 18.16
N PHE A 652 18.87 18.87 18.39
CA PHE A 652 17.90 19.14 17.32
C PHE A 652 17.39 20.57 17.40
N ARG A 653 17.67 21.36 16.36
CA ARG A 653 17.24 22.78 16.32
C ARG A 653 15.74 22.92 16.05
N CYS A 654 15.14 21.96 15.35
CA CYS A 654 13.72 21.86 15.07
C CYS A 654 13.33 20.42 14.74
N GLY A 655 12.03 20.13 14.71
CA GLY A 655 11.55 18.89 14.13
C GLY A 655 10.04 18.87 13.91
N ILE A 656 9.60 17.89 13.13
CA ILE A 656 8.26 17.83 12.54
C ILE A 656 7.69 16.42 12.75
N ALA A 657 6.61 16.33 13.52
CA ALA A 657 5.89 15.09 13.77
C ALA A 657 4.50 15.11 13.10
N VAL A 658 4.29 14.28 12.09
CA VAL A 658 3.03 14.21 11.33
C VAL A 658 2.19 13.03 11.81
N ALA A 659 0.98 13.32 12.30
CA ALA A 659 0.09 12.33 12.93
C ALA A 659 0.82 11.40 13.93
N PRO A 660 1.59 11.94 14.91
CA PRO A 660 2.37 11.11 15.83
C PRO A 660 1.48 10.26 16.73
N ILE A 661 1.91 9.02 16.97
CA ILE A 661 1.42 8.24 18.11
C ILE A 661 2.03 8.90 19.35
N THR A 662 1.23 9.52 20.22
CA THR A 662 1.76 10.20 21.42
C THR A 662 1.63 9.35 22.68
N ASN A 663 0.65 8.44 22.72
CA ASN A 663 0.36 7.57 23.85
C ASN A 663 -0.16 6.22 23.34
N TRP A 664 0.52 5.14 23.71
CA TRP A 664 0.16 3.77 23.32
C TRP A 664 -1.22 3.36 23.83
N ARG A 665 -1.68 3.92 24.95
CA ARG A 665 -3.04 3.71 25.48
C ARG A 665 -4.15 4.18 24.53
N LEU A 666 -3.82 4.96 23.49
CA LEU A 666 -4.76 5.46 22.48
C LEU A 666 -4.65 4.73 21.13
N HIS A 667 -3.68 3.83 20.95
CA HIS A 667 -3.44 3.12 19.70
C HIS A 667 -4.16 1.76 19.64
N GLY A 668 -4.34 1.22 18.43
CA GLY A 668 -5.06 -0.04 18.17
C GLY A 668 -4.44 -1.24 18.90
N SER A 669 -5.28 -2.16 19.37
CA SER A 669 -4.92 -3.29 20.22
C SER A 669 -3.91 -4.24 19.60
N ALA A 670 -4.13 -4.66 18.34
CA ALA A 670 -3.28 -5.63 17.64
C ALA A 670 -1.83 -5.14 17.49
N TYR A 671 -1.59 -3.90 17.09
CA TYR A 671 -0.25 -3.32 17.09
C TYR A 671 0.34 -3.26 18.49
N THR A 672 -0.42 -2.70 19.42
CA THR A 672 0.09 -2.22 20.70
C THR A 672 0.45 -3.38 21.64
N GLU A 673 -0.42 -4.38 21.73
CA GLU A 673 -0.23 -5.55 22.58
C GLU A 673 0.88 -6.49 22.06
N LYS A 674 1.20 -6.47 20.75
CA LYS A 674 2.30 -7.22 20.13
C LYS A 674 3.67 -6.87 20.72
N PHE A 675 3.89 -5.61 21.09
CA PHE A 675 5.19 -5.11 21.56
C PHE A 675 5.28 -4.94 23.08
N PHE A 676 4.17 -4.61 23.72
CA PHE A 676 4.12 -4.33 25.15
C PHE A 676 3.48 -5.46 25.98
N GLY A 677 2.69 -6.35 25.38
CA GLY A 677 1.90 -7.36 26.08
C GLY A 677 0.55 -6.84 26.56
N SER A 678 -0.19 -7.64 27.32
CA SER A 678 -1.51 -7.25 27.83
C SER A 678 -1.39 -6.13 28.89
N PRO A 679 -2.14 -5.01 28.77
CA PRO A 679 -2.08 -3.91 29.73
C PRO A 679 -2.45 -4.32 31.16
N ALA A 680 -3.30 -5.35 31.33
CA ALA A 680 -3.65 -5.88 32.65
C ALA A 680 -2.47 -6.47 33.44
N LYS A 681 -1.33 -6.72 32.80
CA LYS A 681 -0.10 -7.23 33.44
C LYS A 681 1.09 -6.26 33.32
N GLU A 682 1.05 -5.36 32.35
CA GLU A 682 2.25 -4.66 31.84
C GLU A 682 2.08 -3.12 31.79
N ASP A 683 1.11 -2.57 32.53
CA ASP A 683 0.72 -1.15 32.46
C ASP A 683 1.88 -0.14 32.65
N LEU A 684 2.85 -0.46 33.52
CA LEU A 684 4.05 0.38 33.72
C LEU A 684 4.86 0.57 32.42
N LYS A 685 4.93 -0.46 31.56
CA LYS A 685 5.64 -0.38 30.27
C LYS A 685 4.94 0.57 29.30
N TYR A 686 3.60 0.62 29.36
CA TYR A 686 2.80 1.57 28.58
C TYR A 686 2.98 3.02 29.03
N GLN A 687 3.12 3.24 30.35
CA GLN A 687 3.43 4.56 30.91
C GLN A 687 4.84 5.02 30.48
N VAL A 688 5.87 4.17 30.63
CA VAL A 688 7.24 4.48 30.23
C VAL A 688 7.40 4.71 28.72
N GLY A 689 6.64 3.99 27.89
CA GLY A 689 6.70 4.12 26.43
C GLY A 689 5.97 5.34 25.84
N THR A 690 5.32 6.17 26.65
CA THR A 690 4.44 7.27 26.21
C THR A 690 5.19 8.61 26.15
N CYS A 691 4.90 9.48 25.17
CA CYS A 691 5.58 10.78 25.02
C CYS A 691 5.28 11.79 26.13
N CYS A 692 4.27 11.55 26.98
CA CYS A 692 3.85 12.48 28.02
C CYS A 692 4.69 12.32 29.29
N CYS A 693 5.19 13.45 29.78
CA CYS A 693 6.09 13.57 30.91
C CYS A 693 5.41 13.31 32.27
N GLU A 694 5.16 12.04 32.62
CA GLU A 694 4.96 11.66 34.04
C GLU A 694 6.28 11.28 34.73
N ASN A 695 7.34 11.00 33.96
CA ASN A 695 8.70 10.71 34.45
C ASN A 695 9.67 11.91 34.31
N ILE A 696 9.16 13.15 34.32
CA ILE A 696 9.97 14.36 34.49
C ILE A 696 9.55 15.07 35.78
N GLN A 697 10.02 14.52 36.90
CA GLN A 697 10.18 15.21 38.20
C GLN A 697 11.52 14.78 38.80
#